data_AF-M6D2L6-F1
#
_entry.id   AF-M6D2L6-F1
#
_cell.length_a   1.000
_cell.length_b   1.000
_cell.length_c   1.000
_cell.angle_alpha   90.00
_cell.angle_beta   90.00
_cell.angle_gamma   90.00
#
_symmetry.space_group_name_H-M   'P 1'
#
loop_
_entity.id
_entity.type
_entity.pdbx_description
1 polymer ?
#
loop_
_entity_poly.entity_id
_entity_poly.type
_entity_poly.pdbx_seq_one_letter_code
_entity_poly.pdbx_strand_id
1 'polypeptide(L)'
;MQFFDNIRSSKFFSLGLFLPQFVILGIYFHKLYLKFLSFCPNQNFLTWDPDARLITSIRFAEAVRSFDLWTVVKLTFDSPTWPVLRNFPEAMIVLWLGPGGTPVSLFTFGELILLFLIVPWILFRFSKSKSWVVPSILFPLVWAGLLQNPGFMHYSFSGMLEIQGALFFLPAILSFWELQKYFSEKEKFLDPSHNSNSFLTKDTKRDNSQSRSEEFHTTAAYSPWFLCISVNLLFHTKYPYGYIFIFFGGLFLIIFRLDETKRFIFKILNFYGLYSKDNFGLQGKSNPNDFDLSAENPLDPKNLSSSKKNNLEQKKSIFLERDFFRRIQWAALIPIGISVLLIFVSLILSKEVLPGKTKAFLRYAGVLIFWISISVTLWKIFYVRKENIGKDPNLFSFDQDKEIDTPFVAGSSAHNGSSSYENLFVWKYFWTYVILPIGSWVLLHPDRFSSSSSTIQHAQGAGLMPGQGDDSIFSLTYFQEISENSFYAPYGGWVLCGGLILGIVFGIFRYQKDRKVRASFFLFLSVFVSILGLTLMTPNHQPRHIYHLYPALLIAIGIFCYEEFSNERARILSSFIYSIFLMFTLGYWSWKHFDIWEKTNLCFSDVDRSLFFTAEDAEGVFFKTVNRSSVLWNMLPLENHNRPDITLSFYRAGFINHQEVREKRKKEEFDFEKNSQSKEDWFIIAKSCEEVEGGSIETSSNEFKFAKNVTQLPIRGACILKIEKR
;
A
#
# COMPACT_ATOMS: atom_id res chain seq x y z
N MET A 1 -36.90 -25.14 1.65
CA MET A 1 -36.21 -26.45 1.77
C MET A 1 -34.91 -26.56 0.98
N GLN A 2 -34.66 -25.77 -0.09
CA GLN A 2 -33.38 -25.78 -0.84
C GLN A 2 -32.14 -25.24 -0.08
N PHE A 3 -32.31 -24.66 1.11
CA PHE A 3 -31.18 -24.17 1.93
C PHE A 3 -30.44 -25.32 2.66
N PHE A 4 -31.11 -26.45 2.92
CA PHE A 4 -30.52 -27.58 3.64
C PHE A 4 -29.88 -28.64 2.73
N ASP A 5 -30.31 -28.77 1.47
CA ASP A 5 -29.75 -29.75 0.55
C ASP A 5 -28.34 -29.38 0.05
N ASN A 6 -27.97 -28.09 0.11
CA ASN A 6 -26.64 -27.60 -0.25
C ASN A 6 -25.62 -27.61 0.92
N ILE A 7 -26.03 -28.13 2.09
CA ILE A 7 -25.23 -28.10 3.32
C ILE A 7 -24.60 -29.46 3.67
N ARG A 8 -25.06 -30.58 3.12
CA ARG A 8 -24.98 -31.85 3.88
C ARG A 8 -23.70 -32.69 3.80
N SER A 9 -22.74 -32.43 2.90
CA SER A 9 -21.51 -33.26 2.83
C SER A 9 -20.21 -32.48 2.72
N SER A 10 -20.07 -31.54 1.77
CA SER A 10 -18.79 -30.83 1.56
C SER A 10 -18.51 -29.75 2.62
N LYS A 11 -19.54 -29.03 3.09
CA LYS A 11 -19.39 -27.97 4.09
C LYS A 11 -19.09 -28.52 5.48
N PHE A 12 -19.80 -29.56 5.92
CA PHE A 12 -19.51 -30.24 7.19
C PHE A 12 -18.12 -30.88 7.19
N PHE A 13 -17.70 -31.49 6.08
CA PHE A 13 -16.34 -32.03 5.96
C PHE A 13 -15.29 -30.91 6.04
N SER A 14 -15.48 -29.80 5.33
CA SER A 14 -14.56 -28.66 5.43
C SER A 14 -14.53 -28.03 6.83
N LEU A 15 -15.68 -27.94 7.51
CA LEU A 15 -15.75 -27.48 8.90
C LEU A 15 -14.98 -28.44 9.81
N GLY A 16 -15.11 -29.75 9.60
CA GLY A 16 -14.35 -30.78 10.30
C GLY A 16 -12.84 -30.71 10.07
N LEU A 17 -12.38 -30.18 8.94
CA LEU A 17 -10.95 -29.95 8.67
C LEU A 17 -10.42 -28.65 9.28
N PHE A 18 -11.23 -27.59 9.33
CA PHE A 18 -10.81 -26.29 9.88
C PHE A 18 -10.91 -26.23 11.41
N LEU A 19 -11.94 -26.85 12.00
CA LEU A 19 -12.15 -26.85 13.44
C LEU A 19 -10.91 -27.28 14.25
N PRO A 20 -10.26 -28.43 13.98
CA PRO A 20 -9.07 -28.83 14.72
C PRO A 20 -7.92 -27.83 14.56
N GLN A 21 -7.78 -27.21 13.38
CA GLN A 21 -6.73 -26.21 13.13
C GLN A 21 -6.97 -24.94 13.95
N PHE A 22 -8.21 -24.45 14.01
CA PHE A 22 -8.55 -23.30 14.84
C PHE A 22 -8.47 -23.60 16.34
N VAL A 23 -8.76 -24.82 16.78
CA VAL A 23 -8.54 -25.25 18.17
C VAL A 23 -7.04 -25.24 18.49
N ILE A 24 -6.19 -25.78 17.60
CA ILE A 24 -4.73 -25.75 17.76
C ILE A 24 -4.23 -24.28 17.83
N LEU A 25 -4.68 -23.43 16.91
CA LEU A 25 -4.34 -22.00 16.92
C LEU A 25 -4.82 -21.29 18.18
N GLY A 26 -6.03 -21.60 18.68
CA GLY A 26 -6.56 -21.03 19.92
C GLY A 26 -5.73 -21.41 21.15
N ILE A 27 -5.38 -22.70 21.28
CA ILE A 27 -4.47 -23.17 22.35
C ILE A 27 -3.11 -22.48 22.22
N TYR A 28 -2.62 -22.33 20.99
CA TYR A 28 -1.36 -21.70 20.69
C TYR A 28 -1.35 -20.21 21.08
N PHE A 29 -2.36 -19.45 20.67
CA PHE A 29 -2.52 -18.04 21.02
C PHE A 29 -2.67 -17.83 22.53
N HIS A 30 -3.43 -18.70 23.21
CA HIS A 30 -3.53 -18.64 24.66
C HIS A 30 -2.17 -18.83 25.33
N LYS A 31 -1.39 -19.82 24.91
CA LYS A 31 -0.03 -20.04 25.44
C LYS A 31 0.93 -18.89 25.13
N LEU A 32 0.89 -18.35 23.91
CA LEU A 32 1.67 -17.17 23.54
C LEU A 32 1.36 -15.99 24.44
N TYR A 33 0.07 -15.73 24.65
CA TYR A 33 -0.38 -14.62 25.49
C TYR A 33 0.09 -14.78 26.94
N LEU A 34 -0.05 -15.98 27.52
CA LEU A 34 0.45 -16.25 28.88
C LEU A 34 1.98 -16.07 28.98
N LYS A 35 2.72 -16.45 27.93
CA LYS A 35 4.18 -16.22 27.87
C LYS A 35 4.53 -14.76 27.75
N PHE A 36 3.84 -14.01 26.90
CA PHE A 36 4.00 -12.56 26.82
C PHE A 36 3.82 -11.92 28.20
N LEU A 37 2.78 -12.33 28.94
CA LEU A 37 2.53 -11.84 30.29
C LEU A 37 3.65 -12.21 31.29
N SER A 38 4.28 -13.38 31.15
CA SER A 38 5.33 -13.83 32.07
C SER A 38 6.72 -13.29 31.74
N PHE A 39 7.06 -13.16 30.45
CA PHE A 39 8.40 -12.82 29.99
C PHE A 39 8.62 -11.32 29.86
N CYS A 40 7.57 -10.54 29.55
CA CYS A 40 7.74 -9.12 29.29
C CYS A 40 7.69 -8.31 30.59
N PRO A 41 8.82 -7.78 31.07
CA PRO A 41 8.89 -7.09 32.35
C PRO A 41 8.14 -5.76 32.33
N ASN A 42 7.96 -5.17 31.14
CA ASN A 42 7.30 -3.90 30.94
C ASN A 42 6.22 -4.06 29.86
N GLN A 43 4.97 -4.17 30.31
CA GLN A 43 3.80 -4.27 29.42
C GLN A 43 3.17 -2.89 29.15
N ASN A 44 3.61 -1.88 29.90
CA ASN A 44 3.08 -0.52 29.83
C ASN A 44 3.79 0.30 28.76
N PHE A 45 5.02 -0.02 28.41
CA PHE A 45 5.79 0.67 27.38
C PHE A 45 6.16 -0.31 26.27
N LEU A 46 6.06 0.12 25.02
CA LEU A 46 6.03 -0.77 23.86
C LEU A 46 7.22 -0.55 22.94
N THR A 47 7.70 0.70 22.80
CA THR A 47 8.86 1.25 22.08
C THR A 47 8.54 2.57 21.39
N TRP A 48 9.57 3.29 20.94
CA TRP A 48 9.45 4.59 20.26
C TRP A 48 8.31 4.69 19.23
N ASP A 49 8.23 3.77 18.27
CA ASP A 49 7.22 3.79 17.18
C ASP A 49 5.77 3.57 17.72
N PRO A 50 5.48 2.51 18.49
CA PRO A 50 4.19 2.31 19.17
C PRO A 50 3.82 3.41 20.18
N ASP A 51 4.75 3.88 20.99
CA ASP A 51 4.48 4.86 22.06
C ASP A 51 4.16 6.24 21.48
N ALA A 52 4.87 6.67 20.43
CA ALA A 52 4.53 7.87 19.68
C ALA A 52 3.12 7.81 19.08
N ARG A 53 2.70 6.64 18.60
CA ARG A 53 1.33 6.42 18.08
C ARG A 53 0.30 6.40 19.19
N LEU A 54 0.60 5.76 20.32
CA LEU A 54 -0.29 5.71 21.48
C LEU A 54 -0.55 7.11 22.03
N ILE A 55 0.45 8.00 22.07
CA ILE A 55 0.25 9.42 22.43
C ILE A 55 -0.83 10.06 21.54
N THR A 56 -0.77 9.82 20.23
CA THR A 56 -1.76 10.35 19.29
C THR A 56 -3.15 9.73 19.53
N SER A 57 -3.21 8.42 19.82
CA SER A 57 -4.46 7.72 20.14
C SER A 57 -5.08 8.19 21.48
N ILE A 58 -4.27 8.51 22.48
CA ILE A 58 -4.71 9.13 23.74
C ILE A 58 -5.33 10.51 23.47
N ARG A 59 -4.71 11.32 22.61
CA ARG A 59 -5.25 12.63 22.23
C ARG A 59 -6.57 12.52 21.44
N PHE A 60 -6.69 11.52 20.57
CA PHE A 60 -7.97 11.20 19.94
C PHE A 60 -9.03 10.79 20.97
N ALA A 61 -8.66 9.91 21.91
CA ALA A 61 -9.55 9.50 22.99
C ALA A 61 -10.00 10.69 23.84
N GLU A 62 -9.09 11.59 24.20
CA GLU A 62 -9.39 12.82 24.93
C GLU A 62 -10.34 13.75 24.15
N ALA A 63 -10.07 13.97 22.87
CA ALA A 63 -10.92 14.78 22.00
C ALA A 63 -12.33 14.18 21.84
N VAL A 64 -12.44 12.86 21.71
CA VAL A 64 -13.73 12.16 21.68
C VAL A 64 -14.44 12.27 23.03
N ARG A 65 -13.73 12.08 24.15
CA ARG A 65 -14.27 12.18 25.51
C ARG A 65 -14.80 13.58 25.82
N SER A 66 -14.14 14.62 25.30
CA SER A 66 -14.52 16.02 25.47
C SER A 66 -15.51 16.53 24.40
N PHE A 67 -15.90 15.67 23.45
CA PHE A 67 -16.72 16.04 22.28
C PHE A 67 -16.13 17.17 21.41
N ASP A 68 -14.81 17.35 21.42
CA ASP A 68 -14.12 18.30 20.54
C ASP A 68 -13.90 17.71 19.14
N LEU A 69 -14.96 17.77 18.33
CA LEU A 69 -14.95 17.31 16.94
C LEU A 69 -13.91 18.06 16.09
N TRP A 70 -13.60 19.32 16.42
CA TRP A 70 -12.60 20.08 15.69
C TRP A 70 -11.20 19.50 15.92
N THR A 71 -10.87 19.15 17.16
CA THR A 71 -9.61 18.47 17.46
C THR A 71 -9.53 17.09 16.82
N VAL A 72 -10.63 16.31 16.76
CA VAL A 72 -10.65 15.03 16.04
C VAL A 72 -10.35 15.22 14.54
N VAL A 73 -11.03 16.17 13.89
CA VAL A 73 -10.80 16.49 12.46
C VAL A 73 -9.36 16.96 12.28
N LYS A 74 -8.90 17.90 13.10
CA LYS A 74 -7.55 18.43 13.05
C LYS A 74 -6.50 17.33 13.21
N LEU A 75 -6.59 16.45 14.22
CA LEU A 75 -5.66 15.33 14.39
C LEU A 75 -5.68 14.37 13.21
N THR A 76 -6.85 14.19 12.57
CA THR A 76 -6.99 13.36 11.36
C THR A 76 -6.23 13.96 10.18
N PHE A 77 -6.21 15.29 10.08
CA PHE A 77 -5.56 16.01 8.99
C PHE A 77 -4.08 16.36 9.26
N ASP A 78 -3.72 16.61 10.52
CA ASP A 78 -2.42 17.09 10.98
C ASP A 78 -1.33 16.01 10.98
N SER A 79 -1.66 14.71 11.01
CA SER A 79 -0.65 13.63 11.03
C SER A 79 0.01 13.45 9.65
N PRO A 80 1.24 13.95 9.41
CA PRO A 80 1.84 13.92 8.08
C PRO A 80 2.58 12.60 7.85
N THR A 81 3.09 11.96 8.90
CA THR A 81 4.04 10.84 8.83
C THR A 81 3.37 9.47 8.98
N TRP A 82 2.29 9.37 9.75
CA TRP A 82 1.59 8.10 9.99
C TRP A 82 0.10 8.25 9.69
N PRO A 83 -0.46 7.44 8.80
CA PRO A 83 -1.89 7.49 8.55
C PRO A 83 -2.70 7.02 9.77
N VAL A 84 -3.87 7.64 9.93
CA VAL A 84 -4.64 7.68 11.19
C VAL A 84 -5.50 6.45 11.41
N LEU A 85 -5.53 5.49 10.46
CA LEU A 85 -6.45 4.36 10.49
C LEU A 85 -6.37 3.56 11.79
N ARG A 86 -5.16 3.36 12.31
CA ARG A 86 -4.95 2.65 13.58
C ARG A 86 -5.40 3.47 14.80
N ASN A 87 -5.17 4.78 14.77
CA ASN A 87 -5.42 5.64 15.93
C ASN A 87 -6.89 5.71 16.30
N PHE A 88 -7.81 5.59 15.35
CA PHE A 88 -9.26 5.57 15.63
C PHE A 88 -9.71 4.37 16.48
N PRO A 89 -9.53 3.11 16.05
CA PRO A 89 -9.90 1.95 16.86
C PRO A 89 -9.06 1.86 18.14
N GLU A 90 -7.78 2.25 18.09
CA GLU A 90 -6.92 2.28 19.28
C GLU A 90 -7.40 3.33 20.30
N ALA A 91 -7.88 4.50 19.86
CA ALA A 91 -8.49 5.49 20.74
C ALA A 91 -9.77 4.97 21.40
N MET A 92 -10.60 4.19 20.70
CA MET A 92 -11.78 3.55 21.31
C MET A 92 -11.37 2.55 22.39
N ILE A 93 -10.31 1.78 22.15
CA ILE A 93 -9.75 0.86 23.15
C ILE A 93 -9.21 1.64 24.36
N VAL A 94 -8.51 2.74 24.14
CA VAL A 94 -8.01 3.61 25.22
C VAL A 94 -9.16 4.21 26.04
N LEU A 95 -10.27 4.59 25.40
CA LEU A 95 -11.46 5.07 26.09
C LEU A 95 -12.09 4.01 27.01
N TRP A 96 -12.09 2.74 26.60
CA TRP A 96 -12.74 1.65 27.33
C TRP A 96 -11.85 0.98 28.37
N LEU A 97 -10.57 0.79 28.06
CA LEU A 97 -9.61 0.02 28.87
C LEU A 97 -8.53 0.90 29.54
N GLY A 98 -8.49 2.19 29.22
CA GLY A 98 -7.47 3.12 29.71
C GLY A 98 -6.23 3.20 28.81
N PRO A 99 -5.32 4.16 29.07
CA PRO A 99 -4.21 4.51 28.17
C PRO A 99 -2.96 3.61 28.32
N GLY A 100 -3.10 2.41 28.89
CA GLY A 100 -2.00 1.48 29.13
C GLY A 100 -1.40 0.89 27.85
N GLY A 101 -0.26 0.21 27.96
CA GLY A 101 0.42 -0.44 26.82
C GLY A 101 -0.20 -1.79 26.43
N THR A 102 -0.72 -2.55 27.41
CA THR A 102 -1.36 -3.85 27.20
C THR A 102 -2.55 -3.81 26.23
N PRO A 103 -3.47 -2.83 26.28
CA PRO A 103 -4.56 -2.73 25.30
C PRO A 103 -4.07 -2.58 23.85
N VAL A 104 -2.92 -1.94 23.63
CA VAL A 104 -2.33 -1.70 22.31
C VAL A 104 -1.69 -2.96 21.72
N SER A 105 -0.98 -3.74 22.55
CA SER A 105 -0.44 -5.04 22.12
C SER A 105 -1.57 -6.04 21.87
N LEU A 106 -2.63 -6.00 22.68
CA LEU A 106 -3.86 -6.78 22.44
C LEU A 106 -4.54 -6.42 21.11
N PHE A 107 -4.50 -5.15 20.70
CA PHE A 107 -5.06 -4.74 19.41
C PHE A 107 -4.34 -5.41 18.23
N THR A 108 -3.00 -5.38 18.18
CA THR A 108 -2.24 -6.07 17.12
C THR A 108 -2.37 -7.59 17.19
N PHE A 109 -2.48 -8.12 18.40
CA PHE A 109 -2.76 -9.54 18.59
C PHE A 109 -4.15 -9.92 18.04
N GLY A 110 -5.15 -9.05 18.22
CA GLY A 110 -6.46 -9.17 17.59
C GLY A 110 -6.39 -9.11 16.06
N GLU A 111 -5.57 -8.21 15.49
CA GLU A 111 -5.33 -8.14 14.04
C GLU A 111 -4.67 -9.43 13.51
N LEU A 112 -3.74 -10.03 14.27
CA LEU A 112 -3.15 -11.33 13.95
C LEU A 112 -4.22 -12.44 13.91
N ILE A 113 -5.12 -12.49 14.90
CA ILE A 113 -6.23 -13.45 14.91
C ILE A 113 -7.13 -13.24 13.68
N LEU A 114 -7.47 -11.99 13.38
CA LEU A 114 -8.27 -11.63 12.21
C LEU A 114 -7.58 -12.04 10.89
N LEU A 115 -6.26 -11.89 10.81
CA LEU A 115 -5.46 -12.37 9.68
C LEU A 115 -5.62 -13.89 9.51
N PHE A 116 -5.56 -14.68 10.58
CA PHE A 116 -5.77 -16.13 10.48
C PHE A 116 -7.20 -16.52 10.12
N LEU A 117 -8.19 -15.72 10.50
CA LEU A 117 -9.59 -15.94 10.12
C LEU A 117 -9.83 -15.65 8.63
N ILE A 118 -9.18 -14.63 8.06
CA ILE A 118 -9.38 -14.26 6.65
C ILE A 118 -8.59 -15.14 5.67
N VAL A 119 -7.42 -15.67 6.07
CA VAL A 119 -6.55 -16.48 5.19
C VAL A 119 -7.28 -17.66 4.52
N PRO A 120 -8.08 -18.50 5.21
CA PRO A 120 -8.84 -19.57 4.56
C PRO A 120 -9.78 -19.09 3.46
N TRP A 121 -10.44 -17.95 3.67
CA TRP A 121 -11.31 -17.33 2.68
C TRP A 121 -10.50 -16.82 1.47
N ILE A 122 -9.32 -16.25 1.70
CA ILE A 122 -8.43 -15.79 0.62
C ILE A 122 -7.91 -16.98 -0.20
N LEU A 123 -7.45 -18.05 0.45
CA LEU A 123 -7.07 -19.31 -0.20
C LEU A 123 -8.22 -19.87 -1.04
N PHE A 124 -9.45 -19.82 -0.53
CA PHE A 124 -10.64 -20.24 -1.27
C PHE A 124 -10.86 -19.42 -2.54
N ARG A 125 -10.70 -18.08 -2.49
CA ARG A 125 -10.89 -17.20 -3.64
C ARG A 125 -9.81 -17.36 -4.71
N PHE A 126 -8.58 -17.67 -4.32
CA PHE A 126 -7.51 -18.00 -5.27
C PHE A 126 -7.60 -19.43 -5.83
N SER A 127 -8.27 -20.35 -5.14
CA SER A 127 -8.42 -21.74 -5.59
C SER A 127 -9.32 -21.88 -6.81
N LYS A 128 -8.87 -22.67 -7.80
CA LYS A 128 -9.62 -22.95 -9.03
C LYS A 128 -10.85 -23.84 -8.80
N SER A 129 -10.78 -24.82 -7.89
CA SER A 129 -11.83 -25.83 -7.71
C SER A 129 -13.08 -25.31 -7.00
N LYS A 130 -13.05 -24.08 -6.45
CA LYS A 130 -14.11 -23.52 -5.56
C LYS A 130 -14.53 -24.50 -4.44
N SER A 131 -13.64 -25.42 -4.04
CA SER A 131 -13.85 -26.37 -2.94
C SER A 131 -13.12 -25.88 -1.70
N TRP A 132 -13.78 -25.96 -0.55
CA TRP A 132 -13.19 -25.60 0.76
C TRP A 132 -12.15 -26.61 1.25
N VAL A 133 -12.10 -27.81 0.69
CA VAL A 133 -11.11 -28.84 1.05
C VAL A 133 -9.68 -28.39 0.73
N VAL A 134 -9.49 -27.74 -0.43
CA VAL A 134 -8.16 -27.27 -0.86
C VAL A 134 -7.62 -26.21 0.12
N PRO A 135 -8.36 -25.13 0.46
CA PRO A 135 -7.98 -24.21 1.52
C PRO A 135 -7.68 -24.90 2.85
N SER A 136 -8.46 -25.91 3.28
CA SER A 136 -8.20 -26.61 4.53
C SER A 136 -6.86 -27.35 4.55
N ILE A 137 -6.40 -27.87 3.39
CA ILE A 137 -5.11 -28.55 3.26
C ILE A 137 -3.97 -27.53 3.18
N LEU A 138 -4.16 -26.39 2.52
CA LEU A 138 -3.13 -25.36 2.34
C LEU A 138 -2.96 -24.46 3.57
N PHE A 139 -4.01 -24.28 4.37
CA PHE A 139 -4.00 -23.38 5.52
C PHE A 139 -2.89 -23.66 6.55
N PRO A 140 -2.57 -24.93 6.90
CA PRO A 140 -1.43 -25.26 7.75
C PRO A 140 -0.09 -24.72 7.30
N LEU A 141 0.18 -24.69 6.00
CA LEU A 141 1.42 -24.12 5.47
C LEU A 141 1.52 -22.63 5.78
N VAL A 142 0.39 -21.91 5.66
CA VAL A 142 0.35 -20.47 5.92
C VAL A 142 0.47 -20.19 7.41
N TRP A 143 -0.37 -20.82 8.25
CA TRP A 143 -0.33 -20.49 9.67
C TRP A 143 0.92 -21.00 10.38
N ALA A 144 1.39 -22.22 10.09
CA ALA A 144 2.63 -22.71 10.69
C ALA A 144 3.84 -21.89 10.24
N GLY A 145 3.88 -21.48 8.95
CA GLY A 145 4.94 -20.60 8.44
C GLY A 145 4.98 -19.25 9.14
N LEU A 146 3.83 -18.59 9.35
CA LEU A 146 3.78 -17.31 10.07
C LEU A 146 4.20 -17.46 11.54
N LEU A 147 3.77 -18.53 12.22
CA LEU A 147 4.14 -18.79 13.62
C LEU A 147 5.63 -19.15 13.80
N GLN A 148 6.27 -19.68 12.76
CA GLN A 148 7.71 -19.93 12.77
C GLN A 148 8.55 -18.70 12.50
N ASN A 149 7.95 -17.57 12.14
CA ASN A 149 8.69 -16.36 11.84
C ASN A 149 8.91 -15.52 13.11
N PRO A 150 10.16 -15.38 13.59
CA PRO A 150 10.46 -14.66 14.82
C PRO A 150 10.08 -13.19 14.75
N GLY A 151 10.41 -12.49 13.67
CA GLY A 151 10.09 -11.08 13.50
C GLY A 151 8.58 -10.83 13.38
N PHE A 152 7.86 -11.71 12.70
CA PHE A 152 6.41 -11.62 12.60
C PHE A 152 5.72 -11.84 13.95
N MET A 153 6.19 -12.80 14.75
CA MET A 153 5.69 -12.99 16.12
C MET A 153 6.00 -11.81 17.02
N HIS A 154 7.24 -11.31 16.98
CA HIS A 154 7.66 -10.13 17.74
C HIS A 154 6.81 -8.88 17.44
N TYR A 155 6.51 -8.64 16.15
CA TYR A 155 5.68 -7.49 15.75
C TYR A 155 4.20 -7.63 16.07
N SER A 156 3.73 -8.85 16.34
CA SER A 156 2.35 -9.09 16.79
C SER A 156 2.08 -8.64 18.22
N PHE A 157 3.11 -8.57 19.06
CA PHE A 157 3.01 -8.19 20.49
C PHE A 157 3.53 -6.79 20.80
N SER A 158 4.18 -6.11 19.86
CA SER A 158 4.76 -4.77 20.06
C SER A 158 3.89 -3.63 19.51
N GLY A 159 2.68 -3.89 19.00
CA GLY A 159 1.83 -2.82 18.47
C GLY A 159 2.32 -2.24 17.13
N MET A 160 3.12 -2.98 16.36
CA MET A 160 3.72 -2.51 15.10
C MET A 160 2.75 -2.51 13.90
N LEU A 161 3.00 -1.66 12.89
CA LEU A 161 2.12 -1.49 11.72
C LEU A 161 2.30 -2.59 10.66
N GLU A 162 3.37 -3.38 10.77
CA GLU A 162 3.72 -4.45 9.83
C GLU A 162 2.64 -5.54 9.79
N ILE A 163 2.05 -5.89 10.94
CA ILE A 163 0.97 -6.88 11.04
C ILE A 163 -0.32 -6.36 10.43
N GLN A 164 -0.67 -5.11 10.73
CA GLN A 164 -1.79 -4.43 10.10
C GLN A 164 -1.61 -4.32 8.57
N GLY A 165 -0.37 -4.06 8.12
CA GLY A 165 -0.01 -4.05 6.71
C GLY A 165 -0.23 -5.41 6.07
N ALA A 166 0.19 -6.50 6.74
CA ALA A 166 -0.04 -7.87 6.31
C ALA A 166 -1.54 -8.20 6.16
N LEU A 167 -2.34 -7.75 7.13
CA LEU A 167 -3.80 -7.93 7.12
C LEU A 167 -4.45 -7.25 5.92
N PHE A 168 -4.09 -6.00 5.59
CA PHE A 168 -4.72 -5.26 4.49
C PHE A 168 -4.09 -5.52 3.11
N PHE A 169 -2.84 -5.99 3.06
CA PHE A 169 -2.18 -6.35 1.81
C PHE A 169 -2.87 -7.52 1.10
N LEU A 170 -3.35 -8.53 1.85
CA LEU A 170 -4.02 -9.69 1.26
C LEU A 170 -5.36 -9.33 0.57
N PRO A 171 -6.31 -8.62 1.20
CA PRO A 171 -7.51 -8.13 0.51
C PRO A 171 -7.21 -7.19 -0.66
N ALA A 172 -6.18 -6.33 -0.56
CA ALA A 172 -5.79 -5.44 -1.65
C ALA A 172 -5.34 -6.23 -2.89
N ILE A 173 -4.47 -7.22 -2.72
CA ILE A 173 -4.05 -8.12 -3.80
C ILE A 173 -5.23 -8.93 -4.33
N LEU A 174 -6.06 -9.49 -3.45
CA LEU A 174 -7.20 -10.30 -3.86
C LEU A 174 -8.21 -9.48 -4.70
N SER A 175 -8.56 -8.28 -4.24
CA SER A 175 -9.48 -7.40 -4.96
C SER A 175 -8.94 -6.99 -6.34
N PHE A 176 -7.63 -6.82 -6.48
CA PHE A 176 -7.01 -6.56 -7.78
C PHE A 176 -6.96 -7.81 -8.66
N TRP A 177 -6.70 -8.99 -8.10
CA TRP A 177 -6.82 -10.26 -8.83
C TRP A 177 -8.24 -10.48 -9.38
N GLU A 178 -9.26 -10.21 -8.56
CA GLU A 178 -10.65 -10.35 -8.97
C GLU A 178 -11.05 -9.36 -10.07
N LEU A 179 -10.53 -8.12 -10.03
CA LEU A 179 -10.69 -7.16 -11.13
C LEU A 179 -10.13 -7.73 -12.44
N GLN A 180 -8.90 -8.26 -12.40
CA GLN A 180 -8.24 -8.83 -13.58
C GLN A 180 -9.02 -10.00 -14.16
N LYS A 181 -9.46 -10.90 -13.28
CA LYS A 181 -10.20 -12.10 -13.65
C LYS A 181 -11.55 -11.75 -14.26
N TYR A 182 -12.31 -10.85 -13.63
CA TYR A 182 -13.62 -10.43 -14.10
C TYR A 182 -13.57 -9.90 -15.54
N PHE A 183 -12.63 -8.98 -15.83
CA PHE A 183 -12.50 -8.43 -17.18
C PHE A 183 -11.88 -9.40 -18.19
N SER A 184 -10.97 -10.28 -17.77
CA SER A 184 -10.43 -11.34 -18.64
C SER A 184 -11.50 -12.37 -19.03
N GLU A 185 -12.45 -12.68 -18.13
CA GLU A 185 -13.58 -13.55 -18.44
C GLU A 185 -14.55 -12.86 -19.37
N LYS A 186 -14.97 -11.61 -19.06
CA LYS A 186 -15.89 -10.82 -19.90
C LYS A 186 -15.41 -10.68 -21.35
N GLU A 187 -14.11 -10.43 -21.56
CA GLU A 187 -13.51 -10.31 -22.90
C GLU A 187 -13.64 -11.59 -23.74
N LYS A 188 -13.49 -12.77 -23.12
CA LYS A 188 -13.66 -14.07 -23.81
C LYS A 188 -15.09 -14.35 -24.24
N PHE A 189 -16.08 -13.80 -23.52
CA PHE A 189 -17.49 -13.95 -23.88
C PHE A 189 -17.89 -13.02 -25.02
N LEU A 190 -17.29 -11.82 -25.10
CA LEU A 190 -17.59 -10.84 -26.13
C LEU A 190 -16.92 -11.15 -27.48
N ASP A 191 -15.84 -11.92 -27.49
CA ASP A 191 -15.14 -12.32 -28.73
C ASP A 191 -15.08 -13.85 -28.93
N PRO A 192 -16.22 -14.52 -29.24
CA PRO A 192 -16.27 -15.96 -29.47
C PRO A 192 -15.57 -16.39 -30.79
N SER A 193 -15.19 -15.43 -31.65
CA SER A 193 -14.67 -15.68 -33.00
C SER A 193 -13.28 -16.33 -33.04
N HIS A 194 -12.51 -16.24 -31.95
CA HIS A 194 -11.12 -16.70 -31.91
C HIS A 194 -10.95 -18.18 -31.50
N ASN A 195 -12.03 -18.89 -31.19
CA ASN A 195 -11.98 -20.27 -30.67
C ASN A 195 -12.74 -21.29 -31.55
N SER A 196 -12.92 -20.99 -32.84
CA SER A 196 -13.63 -21.86 -33.80
C SER A 196 -12.86 -23.14 -34.16
N ASN A 197 -11.55 -23.23 -33.89
CA ASN A 197 -10.76 -24.39 -34.29
C ASN A 197 -10.80 -25.58 -33.30
N SER A 198 -11.50 -25.48 -32.17
CA SER A 198 -11.63 -26.61 -31.22
C SER A 198 -13.04 -27.15 -31.05
N PHE A 199 -14.01 -26.74 -31.89
CA PHE A 199 -15.43 -27.06 -31.69
C PHE A 199 -16.05 -27.95 -32.78
N LEU A 200 -15.25 -28.52 -33.69
CA LEU A 200 -15.73 -29.38 -34.78
C LEU A 200 -15.55 -30.89 -34.51
N THR A 201 -15.54 -31.30 -33.24
CA THR A 201 -15.63 -32.72 -32.85
C THR A 201 -16.49 -32.90 -31.59
N LYS A 202 -17.79 -32.59 -31.69
CA LYS A 202 -18.90 -33.29 -30.99
C LYS A 202 -20.24 -32.67 -31.33
N ASP A 203 -20.73 -32.95 -32.54
CA ASP A 203 -22.16 -32.86 -32.81
C ASP A 203 -22.85 -34.08 -32.25
N THR A 204 -23.63 -33.89 -31.19
CA THR A 204 -25.01 -34.41 -31.01
C THR A 204 -25.45 -34.26 -29.54
N LYS A 205 -26.04 -33.10 -29.20
CA LYS A 205 -27.38 -33.04 -28.60
C LYS A 205 -27.85 -31.61 -28.41
N ARG A 206 -29.10 -31.45 -28.81
CA ARG A 206 -29.97 -30.28 -28.87
C ARG A 206 -30.28 -29.71 -27.49
N ASP A 207 -30.59 -28.41 -27.47
CA ASP A 207 -31.19 -27.60 -26.40
C ASP A 207 -30.32 -27.27 -25.18
N ASN A 208 -29.63 -26.11 -25.21
CA ASN A 208 -29.07 -25.45 -24.02
C ASN A 208 -28.72 -23.95 -24.22
N SER A 209 -29.48 -23.21 -25.05
CA SER A 209 -29.31 -21.76 -25.13
C SER A 209 -29.82 -21.04 -23.87
N GLN A 210 -30.79 -21.62 -23.16
CA GLN A 210 -31.37 -21.04 -21.94
C GLN A 210 -30.55 -21.37 -20.68
N SER A 211 -29.97 -22.57 -20.59
CA SER A 211 -29.07 -23.00 -19.51
C SER A 211 -27.74 -22.23 -19.47
N ARG A 212 -27.23 -21.76 -20.62
CA ARG A 212 -26.00 -20.94 -20.68
C ARG A 212 -26.18 -19.51 -20.16
N SER A 213 -27.39 -18.97 -20.17
CA SER A 213 -27.65 -17.63 -19.61
C SER A 213 -27.76 -17.66 -18.08
N GLU A 214 -28.24 -18.76 -17.50
CA GLU A 214 -28.33 -18.94 -16.04
C GLU A 214 -26.97 -19.20 -15.39
N GLU A 215 -26.01 -19.82 -16.10
CA GLU A 215 -24.66 -20.04 -15.57
C GLU A 215 -23.87 -18.72 -15.40
N PHE A 216 -24.21 -17.68 -16.18
CA PHE A 216 -23.60 -16.35 -16.06
C PHE A 216 -24.10 -15.55 -14.84
N HIS A 217 -25.27 -15.91 -14.30
CA HIS A 217 -25.82 -15.22 -13.13
C HIS A 217 -25.18 -15.64 -11.79
N THR A 218 -24.26 -16.61 -11.77
CA THR A 218 -23.65 -17.12 -10.52
C THR A 218 -22.17 -16.75 -10.32
N THR A 219 -21.53 -16.05 -11.26
CA THR A 219 -20.26 -15.37 -10.97
C THR A 219 -20.52 -14.12 -10.16
N ALA A 220 -20.30 -14.21 -8.84
CA ALA A 220 -20.41 -13.12 -7.87
C ALA A 220 -19.97 -11.78 -8.48
N ALA A 221 -20.89 -10.81 -8.52
CA ALA A 221 -20.64 -9.49 -9.07
C ALA A 221 -19.36 -8.91 -8.45
N TYR A 222 -18.39 -8.57 -9.30
CA TYR A 222 -17.19 -7.86 -8.86
C TYR A 222 -17.61 -6.52 -8.25
N SER A 223 -17.16 -6.24 -7.02
CA SER A 223 -17.42 -4.99 -6.33
C SER A 223 -16.20 -4.06 -6.43
N PRO A 224 -16.27 -2.97 -7.21
CA PRO A 224 -15.21 -1.96 -7.28
C PRO A 224 -14.90 -1.32 -5.91
N TRP A 225 -15.91 -1.25 -5.04
CA TRP A 225 -15.75 -0.76 -3.68
C TRP A 225 -14.84 -1.64 -2.84
N PHE A 226 -14.83 -2.96 -3.07
CA PHE A 226 -13.91 -3.86 -2.38
C PHE A 226 -12.45 -3.54 -2.70
N LEU A 227 -12.14 -3.20 -3.97
CA LEU A 227 -10.81 -2.72 -4.37
C LEU A 227 -10.48 -1.38 -3.71
N CYS A 228 -11.41 -0.42 -3.77
CA CYS A 228 -11.24 0.89 -3.18
C CYS A 228 -10.91 0.80 -1.70
N ILE A 229 -11.76 0.11 -0.93
CA ILE A 229 -11.63 0.01 0.53
C ILE A 229 -10.34 -0.73 0.89
N SER A 230 -10.06 -1.88 0.26
CA SER A 230 -8.87 -2.68 0.61
C SER A 230 -7.57 -1.91 0.38
N VAL A 231 -7.46 -1.22 -0.76
CA VAL A 231 -6.23 -0.50 -1.11
C VAL A 231 -6.07 0.78 -0.31
N ASN A 232 -7.16 1.50 -0.02
CA ASN A 232 -7.10 2.67 0.87
C ASN A 232 -6.79 2.25 2.31
N LEU A 233 -7.31 1.14 2.82
CA LEU A 233 -6.93 0.63 4.16
C LEU A 233 -5.44 0.27 4.23
N LEU A 234 -4.89 -0.35 3.19
CA LEU A 234 -3.45 -0.62 3.09
C LEU A 234 -2.63 0.69 3.08
N PHE A 235 -3.03 1.65 2.25
CA PHE A 235 -2.37 2.95 2.17
C PHE A 235 -2.43 3.72 3.50
N HIS A 236 -3.58 3.67 4.17
CA HIS A 236 -3.78 4.29 5.48
C HIS A 236 -3.23 3.48 6.66
N THR A 237 -2.56 2.35 6.40
CA THR A 237 -1.73 1.68 7.41
C THR A 237 -0.33 2.24 7.38
N LYS A 238 0.28 2.32 6.19
CA LYS A 238 1.62 2.88 5.98
C LYS A 238 1.73 3.31 4.53
N TYR A 239 1.97 4.60 4.29
CA TYR A 239 1.97 5.16 2.93
C TYR A 239 2.86 4.40 1.93
N PRO A 240 4.11 3.99 2.29
CA PRO A 240 4.92 3.14 1.41
C PRO A 240 4.20 1.90 0.88
N TYR A 241 3.40 1.21 1.69
CA TYR A 241 2.73 -0.03 1.26
C TYR A 241 1.69 0.24 0.18
N GLY A 242 0.93 1.33 0.30
CA GLY A 242 -0.01 1.75 -0.73
C GLY A 242 0.68 2.21 -2.03
N TYR A 243 1.80 2.93 -1.93
CA TYR A 243 2.59 3.32 -3.12
C TYR A 243 3.19 2.12 -3.84
N ILE A 244 3.73 1.17 -3.08
CA ILE A 244 4.27 -0.09 -3.61
C ILE A 244 3.17 -0.88 -4.32
N PHE A 245 1.96 -0.92 -3.74
CA PHE A 245 0.81 -1.55 -4.39
C PHE A 245 0.42 -0.85 -5.70
N ILE A 246 0.38 0.49 -5.72
CA ILE A 246 0.13 1.27 -6.95
C ILE A 246 1.19 0.97 -8.00
N PHE A 247 2.46 0.94 -7.61
CA PHE A 247 3.58 0.62 -8.48
C PHE A 247 3.46 -0.77 -9.08
N PHE A 248 3.20 -1.79 -8.24
CA PHE A 248 2.94 -3.15 -8.70
C PHE A 248 1.75 -3.21 -9.66
N GLY A 249 0.61 -2.62 -9.30
CA GLY A 249 -0.59 -2.63 -10.13
C GLY A 249 -0.36 -1.97 -11.48
N GLY A 250 0.30 -0.81 -11.52
CA GLY A 250 0.67 -0.11 -12.75
C GLY A 250 1.61 -0.94 -13.63
N LEU A 251 2.69 -1.49 -13.05
CA LEU A 251 3.64 -2.35 -13.76
C LEU A 251 2.96 -3.61 -14.31
N PHE A 252 2.09 -4.23 -13.52
CA PHE A 252 1.32 -5.40 -13.92
C PHE A 252 0.44 -5.11 -15.13
N LEU A 253 -0.30 -3.99 -15.12
CA LEU A 253 -1.14 -3.59 -16.24
C LEU A 253 -0.32 -3.28 -17.50
N ILE A 254 0.81 -2.58 -17.35
CA ILE A 254 1.70 -2.27 -18.48
C ILE A 254 2.19 -3.55 -19.16
N ILE A 255 2.63 -4.54 -18.38
CA ILE A 255 3.23 -5.78 -18.90
C ILE A 255 2.16 -6.74 -19.44
N PHE A 256 1.13 -7.06 -18.64
CA PHE A 256 0.18 -8.13 -18.95
C PHE A 256 -1.05 -7.65 -19.72
N ARG A 257 -1.29 -6.34 -19.77
CA ARG A 257 -2.36 -5.69 -20.54
C ARG A 257 -1.75 -4.66 -21.50
N LEU A 258 -0.66 -5.02 -22.19
CA LEU A 258 0.10 -4.09 -23.04
C LEU A 258 -0.76 -3.43 -24.13
N ASP A 259 -1.65 -4.17 -24.79
CA ASP A 259 -2.50 -3.61 -25.85
C ASP A 259 -3.58 -2.66 -25.31
N GLU A 260 -4.09 -2.94 -24.11
CA GLU A 260 -4.98 -2.02 -23.39
C GLU A 260 -4.22 -0.75 -22.99
N THR A 261 -3.02 -0.91 -22.44
CA THR A 261 -2.14 0.18 -21.99
C THR A 261 -1.68 1.05 -23.15
N LYS A 262 -1.30 0.47 -24.30
CA LYS A 262 -0.97 1.21 -25.52
C LYS A 262 -2.17 2.05 -25.96
N ARG A 263 -3.37 1.46 -26.04
CA ARG A 263 -4.60 2.18 -26.39
C ARG A 263 -4.93 3.29 -25.39
N PHE A 264 -4.73 3.03 -24.10
CA PHE A 264 -4.89 4.02 -23.04
C PHE A 264 -3.96 5.22 -23.24
N ILE A 265 -2.66 4.97 -23.40
CA ILE A 265 -1.64 6.00 -23.65
C ILE A 265 -1.96 6.77 -24.95
N PHE A 266 -2.32 6.08 -26.03
CA PHE A 266 -2.71 6.75 -27.28
C PHE A 266 -3.94 7.64 -27.11
N LYS A 267 -4.93 7.25 -26.31
CA LYS A 267 -6.08 8.12 -26.02
C LYS A 267 -5.67 9.37 -25.24
N ILE A 268 -4.75 9.25 -24.28
CA ILE A 268 -4.19 10.40 -23.56
C ILE A 268 -3.45 11.32 -24.53
N LEU A 269 -2.56 10.78 -25.37
CA LEU A 269 -1.80 11.57 -26.34
C LEU A 269 -2.71 12.25 -27.38
N ASN A 270 -3.72 11.53 -27.88
CA ASN A 270 -4.72 12.07 -28.79
C ASN A 270 -5.54 13.20 -28.13
N PHE A 271 -5.86 13.08 -26.84
CA PHE A 271 -6.57 14.13 -26.11
C PHE A 271 -5.79 15.45 -26.10
N TYR A 272 -4.47 15.38 -25.90
CA TYR A 272 -3.60 16.56 -25.97
C TYR A 272 -3.25 17.01 -27.40
N GLY A 273 -3.69 16.28 -28.44
CA GLY A 273 -3.37 16.57 -29.83
C GLY A 273 -1.92 16.23 -30.22
N LEU A 274 -1.25 15.35 -29.46
CA LEU A 274 0.16 14.98 -29.65
C LEU A 274 0.37 13.79 -30.62
N TYR A 275 -0.69 13.11 -31.04
CA TYR A 275 -0.61 11.94 -31.92
C TYR A 275 -1.61 12.03 -33.08
N SER A 276 -1.17 11.71 -34.31
CA SER A 276 -2.00 11.72 -35.52
C SER A 276 -2.28 10.30 -36.01
N LYS A 277 -3.52 10.04 -36.41
CA LYS A 277 -3.98 8.76 -36.95
C LYS A 277 -3.45 8.47 -38.37
N ASP A 278 -2.81 9.46 -39.01
CA ASP A 278 -2.50 9.43 -40.44
C ASP A 278 -1.22 8.65 -40.82
N ASN A 279 -0.41 8.18 -39.86
CA ASN A 279 0.89 7.55 -40.14
C ASN A 279 0.90 6.01 -40.18
N PHE A 280 -0.24 5.32 -40.03
CA PHE A 280 -0.31 3.85 -40.05
C PHE A 280 -1.17 3.27 -41.19
N GLY A 281 -1.30 4.02 -42.29
CA GLY A 281 -1.86 3.52 -43.55
C GLY A 281 -0.78 2.92 -44.46
N LEU A 282 -0.03 1.91 -44.00
CA LEU A 282 0.88 1.15 -44.86
C LEU A 282 0.30 -0.24 -45.14
N GLN A 283 -0.34 -0.32 -46.31
CA GLN A 283 -0.41 -1.46 -47.21
C GLN A 283 -0.89 -2.81 -46.64
N GLY A 284 -2.21 -2.93 -46.50
CA GLY A 284 -2.90 -4.16 -46.91
C GLY A 284 -3.11 -4.15 -48.43
N LYS A 285 -2.11 -4.60 -49.20
CA LYS A 285 -2.29 -5.02 -50.60
C LYS A 285 -1.21 -6.04 -50.98
N SER A 286 -1.54 -7.31 -50.82
CA SER A 286 -0.96 -8.40 -51.61
C SER A 286 -1.98 -9.55 -51.67
N ASN A 287 -2.91 -9.45 -52.63
CA ASN A 287 -3.42 -10.63 -53.30
C ASN A 287 -2.44 -10.91 -54.45
N PRO A 288 -1.77 -12.07 -54.52
CA PRO A 288 -1.17 -12.55 -55.74
C PRO A 288 -2.06 -13.68 -56.26
N ASN A 289 -2.95 -13.37 -57.20
CA ASN A 289 -3.49 -14.32 -58.16
C ASN A 289 -3.97 -13.48 -59.35
N ASP A 290 -3.50 -13.88 -60.53
CA ASP A 290 -3.69 -13.29 -61.87
C ASP A 290 -2.48 -12.45 -62.35
N PHE A 291 -1.58 -13.08 -63.09
CA PHE A 291 -1.48 -12.88 -64.54
C PHE A 291 -0.44 -13.82 -65.15
N ASP A 292 -0.94 -14.64 -66.07
CA ASP A 292 -0.21 -15.49 -66.98
C ASP A 292 0.25 -14.69 -68.21
N LEU A 293 1.31 -15.20 -68.86
CA LEU A 293 1.67 -15.06 -70.28
C LEU A 293 2.39 -13.79 -70.84
N SER A 294 3.63 -14.06 -71.30
CA SER A 294 4.18 -13.77 -72.65
C SER A 294 5.22 -12.65 -72.84
N ALA A 295 6.47 -13.11 -72.93
CA ALA A 295 7.51 -12.93 -73.96
C ALA A 295 7.52 -11.73 -74.95
N GLU A 296 8.77 -11.37 -75.29
CA GLU A 296 9.31 -10.67 -76.49
C GLU A 296 9.18 -9.13 -76.59
N ASN A 297 10.25 -8.39 -76.28
CA ASN A 297 11.41 -8.11 -77.15
C ASN A 297 12.22 -6.90 -76.62
N PRO A 298 13.55 -6.83 -76.84
CA PRO A 298 14.38 -5.69 -76.45
C PRO A 298 14.63 -4.76 -77.65
N LEU A 299 14.65 -3.43 -77.44
CA LEU A 299 15.43 -2.52 -78.28
C LEU A 299 15.58 -1.12 -77.66
N ASP A 300 16.84 -0.86 -77.35
CA ASP A 300 17.64 0.37 -77.37
C ASP A 300 17.42 1.62 -76.48
N PRO A 301 18.54 2.19 -75.97
CA PRO A 301 18.58 3.38 -75.12
C PRO A 301 19.02 4.65 -75.88
N LYS A 302 18.86 5.79 -75.19
CA LYS A 302 19.47 7.13 -75.39
C LYS A 302 18.57 8.22 -75.99
N ASN A 303 18.09 9.10 -75.11
CA ASN A 303 18.53 10.50 -74.94
C ASN A 303 17.39 11.34 -74.31
N LEU A 304 17.63 11.94 -73.13
CA LEU A 304 17.99 13.37 -72.97
C LEU A 304 16.78 14.27 -73.33
N SER A 305 16.21 15.15 -72.51
CA SER A 305 16.68 15.88 -71.35
C SER A 305 15.52 16.71 -70.79
N SER A 306 15.65 17.13 -69.52
CA SER A 306 15.20 18.41 -68.96
C SER A 306 13.74 18.83 -69.15
N SER A 307 12.95 18.72 -68.08
CA SER A 307 12.23 19.86 -67.47
C SER A 307 11.17 19.32 -66.50
N LYS A 308 11.55 19.12 -65.24
CA LYS A 308 10.66 19.08 -64.05
C LYS A 308 11.44 18.68 -62.79
N LYS A 309 12.54 19.39 -62.53
CA LYS A 309 13.10 19.50 -61.18
C LYS A 309 13.07 20.98 -60.88
N ASN A 310 12.22 21.38 -59.93
CA ASN A 310 12.33 22.59 -59.10
C ASN A 310 11.00 23.04 -58.45
N ASN A 311 9.87 22.32 -58.61
CA ASN A 311 8.62 22.71 -57.94
C ASN A 311 8.04 21.68 -56.94
N LEU A 312 8.78 20.62 -56.58
CA LEU A 312 8.25 19.59 -55.67
C LEU A 312 8.93 19.49 -54.30
N GLU A 313 10.09 20.11 -54.09
CA GLU A 313 10.82 19.96 -52.82
C GLU A 313 10.58 21.09 -51.81
N GLN A 314 10.04 22.24 -52.21
CA GLN A 314 9.85 23.38 -51.30
C GLN A 314 8.44 23.52 -50.72
N LYS A 315 7.47 22.71 -51.18
CA LYS A 315 6.07 22.79 -50.73
C LYS A 315 5.66 21.71 -49.73
N LYS A 316 6.56 20.77 -49.40
CA LYS A 316 6.24 19.62 -48.54
C LYS A 316 6.70 19.77 -47.08
N SER A 317 7.61 20.70 -46.76
CA SER A 317 8.09 20.91 -45.40
C SER A 317 7.34 22.02 -44.65
N ILE A 318 6.90 23.08 -45.33
CA ILE A 318 6.28 24.25 -44.67
C ILE A 318 4.80 24.03 -44.32
N PHE A 319 4.13 23.06 -44.96
CA PHE A 319 2.70 22.79 -44.73
C PHE A 319 2.43 21.82 -43.56
N LEU A 320 3.44 21.10 -43.07
CA LEU A 320 3.26 20.17 -41.96
C LEU A 320 3.36 20.85 -40.58
N GLU A 321 4.13 21.94 -40.49
CA GLU A 321 4.42 22.60 -39.21
C GLU A 321 3.25 23.47 -38.71
N ARG A 322 2.58 24.20 -39.62
CA ARG A 322 1.43 25.06 -39.28
C ARG A 322 0.20 24.26 -38.83
N ASP A 323 -0.01 23.09 -39.41
CA ASP A 323 -1.15 22.23 -39.08
C ASP A 323 -0.94 21.42 -37.79
N PHE A 324 0.31 21.24 -37.37
CA PHE A 324 0.63 20.60 -36.09
C PHE A 324 0.27 21.51 -34.91
N PHE A 325 0.74 22.78 -34.92
CA PHE A 325 0.49 23.72 -33.82
C PHE A 325 -0.98 24.12 -33.64
N ARG A 326 -1.78 24.07 -34.72
CA ARG A 326 -3.22 24.37 -34.65
C ARG A 326 -4.05 23.21 -34.07
N ARG A 327 -3.53 21.98 -34.10
CA ARG A 327 -4.19 20.76 -33.57
C ARG A 327 -3.98 20.55 -32.08
N ILE A 328 -2.89 21.08 -31.54
CA ILE A 328 -2.56 20.99 -30.14
C ILE A 328 -3.65 21.67 -29.31
N GLN A 329 -4.23 20.94 -28.35
CA GLN A 329 -5.16 21.53 -27.39
C GLN A 329 -4.37 22.32 -26.34
N TRP A 330 -3.88 23.50 -26.73
CA TRP A 330 -3.06 24.37 -25.88
C TRP A 330 -3.70 24.63 -24.52
N ALA A 331 -5.02 24.81 -24.46
CA ALA A 331 -5.76 24.99 -23.22
C ALA A 331 -5.56 23.83 -22.21
N ALA A 332 -5.38 22.59 -22.69
CA ALA A 332 -5.14 21.42 -21.85
C ALA A 332 -3.65 21.19 -21.54
N LEU A 333 -2.74 21.67 -22.40
CA LEU A 333 -1.29 21.53 -22.21
C LEU A 333 -0.66 22.66 -21.38
N ILE A 334 -1.24 23.86 -21.38
CA ILE A 334 -0.76 25.01 -20.59
C ILE A 334 -0.60 24.64 -19.10
N PRO A 335 -1.58 24.01 -18.41
CA PRO A 335 -1.42 23.61 -17.01
C PRO A 335 -0.25 22.63 -16.80
N ILE A 336 -0.05 21.69 -17.73
CA ILE A 336 1.04 20.71 -17.66
C ILE A 336 2.39 21.42 -17.85
N GLY A 337 2.48 22.34 -18.82
CA GLY A 337 3.67 23.16 -19.03
C GLY A 337 4.02 24.00 -17.80
N ILE A 338 3.03 24.65 -17.18
CA ILE A 338 3.20 25.40 -15.93
C ILE A 338 3.68 24.47 -14.80
N SER A 339 3.10 23.28 -14.66
CA SER A 339 3.54 22.30 -13.66
C SER A 339 5.01 21.91 -13.84
N VAL A 340 5.39 21.52 -15.07
CA VAL A 340 6.77 21.09 -15.36
C VAL A 340 7.74 22.24 -15.09
N LEU A 341 7.37 23.47 -15.46
CA LEU A 341 8.15 24.67 -15.17
C LEU A 341 8.33 24.87 -13.66
N LEU A 342 7.25 24.79 -12.86
CA LEU A 342 7.33 24.96 -11.40
C LEU A 342 8.24 23.90 -10.74
N ILE A 343 8.13 22.64 -11.17
CA ILE A 343 8.99 21.56 -10.69
C ILE A 343 10.45 21.82 -11.11
N PHE A 344 10.69 22.20 -12.36
CA PHE A 344 12.04 22.44 -12.88
C PHE A 344 12.72 23.63 -12.20
N VAL A 345 12.00 24.73 -12.00
CA VAL A 345 12.46 25.90 -11.23
C VAL A 345 12.85 25.50 -9.81
N SER A 346 12.08 24.61 -9.16
CA SER A 346 12.39 24.13 -7.81
C SER A 346 13.64 23.23 -7.72
N LEU A 347 14.04 22.62 -8.85
CA LEU A 347 15.20 21.73 -8.95
C LEU A 347 16.47 22.51 -9.29
N ILE A 348 16.39 23.50 -10.18
CA ILE A 348 17.54 24.26 -10.67
C ILE A 348 18.02 25.31 -9.68
N LEU A 349 17.10 26.07 -9.08
CA LEU A 349 17.50 27.18 -8.22
C LEU A 349 18.19 26.63 -6.98
N SER A 350 19.32 27.22 -6.57
CA SER A 350 20.08 26.78 -5.39
C SER A 350 19.32 27.08 -4.09
N LYS A 351 19.74 26.50 -2.96
CA LYS A 351 19.12 26.76 -1.65
C LYS A 351 19.33 28.23 -1.19
N GLU A 352 20.32 28.91 -1.76
CA GLU A 352 20.66 30.30 -1.46
C GLU A 352 19.68 31.28 -2.12
N VAL A 353 19.25 30.98 -3.35
CA VAL A 353 18.28 31.80 -4.09
C VAL A 353 16.85 31.52 -3.63
N LEU A 354 16.54 30.26 -3.35
CA LEU A 354 15.19 29.86 -2.95
C LEU A 354 15.23 29.01 -1.67
N PRO A 355 14.69 29.52 -0.54
CA PRO A 355 14.73 28.81 0.72
C PRO A 355 14.01 27.46 0.62
N GLY A 356 14.48 26.47 1.40
CA GLY A 356 14.05 25.07 1.27
C GLY A 356 12.54 24.85 1.38
N LYS A 357 11.84 25.63 2.22
CA LYS A 357 10.38 25.59 2.33
C LYS A 357 9.69 26.05 1.04
N THR A 358 10.14 27.15 0.45
CA THR A 358 9.59 27.68 -0.80
C THR A 358 9.78 26.69 -1.95
N LYS A 359 10.91 25.98 -2.00
CA LYS A 359 11.13 24.90 -2.97
C LYS A 359 10.12 23.77 -2.81
N ALA A 360 9.83 23.35 -1.59
CA ALA A 360 8.83 22.32 -1.31
C ALA A 360 7.42 22.77 -1.75
N PHE A 361 7.05 24.03 -1.48
CA PHE A 361 5.77 24.58 -1.93
C PHE A 361 5.67 24.69 -3.47
N LEU A 362 6.74 25.07 -4.17
CA LEU A 362 6.75 25.10 -5.65
C LEU A 362 6.57 23.69 -6.24
N ARG A 363 7.25 22.68 -5.67
CA ARG A 363 7.05 21.28 -6.07
C ARG A 363 5.62 20.83 -5.85
N TYR A 364 5.08 21.11 -4.67
CA TYR A 364 3.69 20.80 -4.32
C TYR A 364 2.71 21.45 -5.30
N ALA A 365 2.85 22.75 -5.56
CA ALA A 365 1.99 23.49 -6.49
C ALA A 365 2.07 22.92 -7.92
N GLY A 366 3.28 22.63 -8.41
CA GLY A 366 3.47 21.99 -9.71
C GLY A 366 2.76 20.63 -9.79
N VAL A 367 3.06 19.73 -8.84
CA VAL A 367 2.43 18.40 -8.80
C VAL A 367 0.91 18.48 -8.67
N LEU A 368 0.38 19.41 -7.87
CA LEU A 368 -1.06 19.63 -7.73
C LEU A 368 -1.72 20.06 -9.05
N ILE A 369 -1.11 21.01 -9.77
CA ILE A 369 -1.60 21.46 -11.09
C ILE A 369 -1.59 20.29 -12.08
N PHE A 370 -0.49 19.52 -12.13
CA PHE A 370 -0.42 18.34 -12.98
C PHE A 370 -1.50 17.32 -12.62
N TRP A 371 -1.69 17.06 -11.34
CA TRP A 371 -2.69 16.12 -10.83
C TRP A 371 -4.12 16.49 -11.22
N ILE A 372 -4.50 17.77 -11.07
CA ILE A 372 -5.81 18.26 -11.48
C ILE A 372 -5.96 18.11 -13.00
N SER A 373 -4.95 18.53 -13.77
CA SER A 373 -4.98 18.46 -15.24
C SER A 373 -5.11 17.04 -15.78
N ILE A 374 -4.34 16.10 -15.24
CA ILE A 374 -4.39 14.69 -15.67
C ILE A 374 -5.70 14.04 -15.22
N SER A 375 -6.21 14.36 -14.03
CA SER A 375 -7.47 13.82 -13.52
C SER A 375 -8.67 14.27 -14.36
N VAL A 376 -8.73 15.54 -14.77
CA VAL A 376 -9.77 16.05 -15.68
C VAL A 376 -9.70 15.36 -17.03
N THR A 377 -8.50 15.16 -17.57
CA THR A 377 -8.29 14.46 -18.84
C THR A 377 -8.75 13.00 -18.77
N LEU A 378 -8.35 12.29 -17.72
CA LEU A 378 -8.74 10.90 -17.51
C LEU A 378 -10.24 10.76 -17.24
N TRP A 379 -10.86 11.70 -16.52
CA TRP A 379 -12.30 11.75 -16.36
C TRP A 379 -13.02 11.84 -17.71
N LYS A 380 -12.57 12.74 -18.59
CA LYS A 380 -13.11 12.86 -19.95
C LYS A 380 -12.91 11.59 -20.77
N ILE A 381 -11.77 10.92 -20.67
CA ILE A 381 -11.49 9.67 -21.39
C ILE A 381 -12.37 8.52 -20.88
N PHE A 382 -12.61 8.42 -19.57
CA PHE A 382 -13.28 7.28 -18.95
C PHE A 382 -14.80 7.41 -18.81
N TYR A 383 -15.34 8.64 -18.72
CA TYR A 383 -16.75 8.86 -18.35
C TYR A 383 -17.55 9.69 -19.35
N VAL A 384 -16.93 10.49 -20.21
CA VAL A 384 -17.68 11.26 -21.20
C VAL A 384 -18.12 10.32 -22.33
N ARG A 385 -19.36 9.83 -22.22
CA ARG A 385 -20.08 9.13 -23.29
C ARG A 385 -20.36 10.14 -24.39
N LYS A 386 -19.94 9.83 -25.61
CA LYS A 386 -20.13 10.72 -26.76
C LYS A 386 -21.58 10.59 -27.27
N GLU A 387 -22.53 11.11 -26.49
CA GLU A 387 -23.95 11.16 -26.86
C GLU A 387 -24.24 12.25 -27.92
N ASN A 388 -23.25 13.08 -28.28
CA ASN A 388 -23.43 14.22 -29.19
C ASN A 388 -22.55 14.20 -30.47
N ILE A 389 -22.22 13.03 -31.06
CA ILE A 389 -21.81 13.03 -32.48
C ILE A 389 -23.08 12.99 -33.33
N GLY A 390 -23.71 14.13 -33.51
CA GLY A 390 -24.91 14.25 -34.31
C GLY A 390 -25.56 15.63 -34.27
N LYS A 391 -25.15 16.51 -33.34
CA LYS A 391 -25.60 17.91 -33.34
C LYS A 391 -24.40 18.82 -33.45
N ASP A 392 -24.47 19.68 -34.47
CA ASP A 392 -23.50 20.72 -34.80
C ASP A 392 -23.02 21.52 -33.58
N PRO A 393 -21.76 22.00 -33.58
CA PRO A 393 -21.19 22.75 -32.46
C PRO A 393 -21.73 24.20 -32.32
N ASN A 394 -22.76 24.58 -33.07
CA ASN A 394 -23.27 25.95 -33.14
C ASN A 394 -24.72 26.08 -32.65
N LEU A 395 -25.04 25.60 -31.45
CA LEU A 395 -26.24 26.05 -30.74
C LEU A 395 -26.14 25.79 -29.22
N PHE A 396 -25.37 26.62 -28.51
CA PHE A 396 -25.59 26.81 -27.08
C PHE A 396 -26.69 27.87 -26.90
N SER A 397 -27.93 27.44 -26.82
CA SER A 397 -28.99 28.19 -26.15
C SER A 397 -29.43 27.38 -24.94
N PHE A 398 -29.21 27.95 -23.76
CA PHE A 398 -29.85 27.56 -22.52
C PHE A 398 -31.36 27.59 -22.75
N ASP A 399 -32.03 26.46 -22.55
CA ASP A 399 -33.38 26.50 -22.00
C ASP A 399 -33.62 25.28 -21.10
N GLN A 400 -34.14 25.62 -19.93
CA GLN A 400 -34.52 24.76 -18.83
C GLN A 400 -35.80 23.97 -19.16
N ASP A 401 -35.96 22.89 -18.39
CA ASP A 401 -37.21 22.17 -18.11
C ASP A 401 -37.73 21.17 -19.15
N LYS A 402 -37.49 19.88 -18.87
CA LYS A 402 -38.56 18.93 -18.54
C LYS A 402 -38.02 17.55 -18.14
N GLU A 403 -38.41 17.17 -16.94
CA GLU A 403 -38.29 15.87 -16.29
C GLU A 403 -39.45 14.97 -16.78
N ILE A 404 -39.16 13.83 -17.43
CA ILE A 404 -40.09 12.68 -17.55
C ILE A 404 -39.27 11.37 -17.61
N ASP A 405 -39.51 10.53 -16.60
CA ASP A 405 -39.15 9.12 -16.53
C ASP A 405 -39.81 8.29 -17.64
N THR A 406 -39.05 7.42 -18.32
CA THR A 406 -39.49 6.08 -18.75
C THR A 406 -38.31 5.27 -19.31
N PRO A 407 -38.21 3.95 -19.02
CA PRO A 407 -37.15 3.10 -19.55
C PRO A 407 -37.52 2.64 -20.96
N PHE A 408 -36.98 3.30 -21.99
CA PHE A 408 -37.17 2.86 -23.37
C PHE A 408 -36.25 1.69 -23.70
N VAL A 409 -36.88 0.55 -23.98
CA VAL A 409 -36.31 -0.65 -24.59
C VAL A 409 -35.66 -0.26 -25.92
N ALA A 410 -34.32 -0.25 -25.98
CA ALA A 410 -33.59 -0.01 -27.22
C ALA A 410 -33.32 -1.34 -27.93
N GLY A 411 -34.05 -1.54 -29.04
CA GLY A 411 -33.87 -2.64 -29.96
C GLY A 411 -32.49 -2.67 -30.60
N SER A 412 -32.05 -3.90 -30.88
CA SER A 412 -30.85 -4.26 -31.60
C SER A 412 -30.83 -3.71 -33.04
N SER A 413 -29.96 -2.75 -33.34
CA SER A 413 -29.29 -2.63 -34.65
C SER A 413 -28.38 -1.38 -34.70
N ALA A 414 -27.13 -1.55 -34.28
CA ALA A 414 -26.04 -0.64 -34.65
C ALA A 414 -24.71 -1.41 -34.63
N HIS A 415 -24.51 -2.22 -35.67
CA HIS A 415 -23.26 -2.96 -35.89
C HIS A 415 -22.20 -2.04 -36.53
N ASN A 416 -20.98 -2.12 -35.97
CA ASN A 416 -19.66 -1.91 -36.60
C ASN A 416 -18.87 -0.61 -36.39
N GLY A 417 -19.23 0.27 -35.45
CA GLY A 417 -18.42 1.47 -35.13
C GLY A 417 -17.91 1.64 -33.68
N SER A 418 -18.52 0.96 -32.70
CA SER A 418 -18.36 1.32 -31.28
C SER A 418 -17.29 0.54 -30.50
N SER A 419 -16.63 -0.45 -31.10
CA SER A 419 -15.78 -1.43 -30.37
C SER A 419 -14.50 -0.85 -29.74
N SER A 420 -14.12 0.39 -30.05
CA SER A 420 -12.86 0.98 -29.55
C SER A 420 -12.96 1.60 -28.13
N TYR A 421 -14.17 1.81 -27.62
CA TYR A 421 -14.38 2.39 -26.28
C TYR A 421 -14.52 1.35 -25.17
N GLU A 422 -14.85 0.11 -25.50
CA GLU A 422 -15.17 -0.92 -24.50
C GLU A 422 -13.96 -1.61 -23.87
N ASN A 423 -12.72 -1.33 -24.30
CA ASN A 423 -11.57 -2.14 -23.86
C ASN A 423 -10.70 -1.52 -22.76
N LEU A 424 -11.05 -0.38 -22.15
CA LEU A 424 -10.22 0.28 -21.11
C LEU A 424 -10.74 0.10 -19.67
N PHE A 425 -11.58 -0.89 -19.42
CA PHE A 425 -12.26 -1.02 -18.13
C PHE A 425 -11.27 -1.20 -16.97
N VAL A 426 -10.23 -2.02 -17.13
CA VAL A 426 -9.33 -2.32 -16.02
C VAL A 426 -8.58 -1.07 -15.58
N TRP A 427 -8.04 -0.30 -16.54
CA TRP A 427 -7.41 1.00 -16.26
C TRP A 427 -8.39 2.02 -15.66
N LYS A 428 -9.63 2.06 -16.13
CA LYS A 428 -10.67 2.93 -15.55
C LYS A 428 -10.91 2.63 -14.08
N TYR A 429 -11.09 1.35 -13.73
CA TYR A 429 -11.33 0.94 -12.34
C TYR A 429 -10.09 1.15 -11.47
N PHE A 430 -8.91 0.79 -11.96
CA PHE A 430 -7.66 1.01 -11.23
C PHE A 430 -7.40 2.50 -10.99
N TRP A 431 -7.59 3.35 -11.99
CA TRP A 431 -7.47 4.80 -11.81
C TRP A 431 -8.49 5.34 -10.79
N THR A 432 -9.77 5.01 -10.96
CA THR A 432 -10.86 5.61 -10.18
C THR A 432 -10.85 5.19 -8.72
N TYR A 433 -10.55 3.92 -8.44
CA TYR A 433 -10.69 3.36 -7.10
C TYR A 433 -9.35 3.21 -6.37
N VAL A 434 -8.21 3.30 -7.06
CA VAL A 434 -6.88 3.17 -6.43
C VAL A 434 -6.08 4.47 -6.56
N ILE A 435 -5.79 4.92 -7.79
CA ILE A 435 -4.87 6.05 -7.99
C ILE A 435 -5.51 7.36 -7.57
N LEU A 436 -6.74 7.64 -8.00
CA LEU A 436 -7.42 8.92 -7.76
C LEU A 436 -7.65 9.21 -6.27
N PRO A 437 -8.15 8.28 -5.43
CA PRO A 437 -8.34 8.54 -3.99
C PRO A 437 -7.01 8.80 -3.27
N ILE A 438 -6.00 7.95 -3.52
CA ILE A 438 -4.69 8.06 -2.87
C ILE A 438 -3.97 9.33 -3.30
N GLY A 439 -3.89 9.62 -4.60
CA GLY A 439 -3.22 10.83 -5.09
C GLY A 439 -3.91 12.11 -4.63
N SER A 440 -5.24 12.12 -4.56
CA SER A 440 -5.99 13.25 -4.01
C SER A 440 -5.75 13.42 -2.50
N TRP A 441 -5.65 12.31 -1.75
CA TRP A 441 -5.35 12.36 -0.31
C TRP A 441 -3.97 12.95 -0.01
N VAL A 442 -2.96 12.56 -0.77
CA VAL A 442 -1.57 13.03 -0.61
C VAL A 442 -1.47 14.52 -0.95
N LEU A 443 -2.22 14.95 -1.96
CA LEU A 443 -2.18 16.33 -2.46
C LEU A 443 -3.17 17.27 -1.75
N LEU A 444 -3.98 16.78 -0.80
CA LEU A 444 -4.85 17.62 0.03
C LEU A 444 -4.08 18.65 0.85
N HIS A 445 -2.85 18.34 1.28
CA HIS A 445 -2.06 19.22 2.13
C HIS A 445 -0.56 19.19 1.77
N PRO A 446 0.14 20.34 1.71
CA PRO A 446 1.57 20.41 1.38
C PRO A 446 2.45 19.61 2.33
N ASP A 447 2.12 19.56 3.63
CA ASP A 447 2.91 18.78 4.60
C ASP A 447 2.78 17.27 4.36
N ARG A 448 1.65 16.78 3.82
CA ARG A 448 1.48 15.36 3.47
C ARG A 448 2.22 15.00 2.19
N PHE A 449 2.21 15.89 1.22
CA PHE A 449 3.06 15.76 0.04
C PHE A 449 4.54 15.77 0.45
N SER A 450 4.96 16.72 1.28
CA SER A 450 6.33 16.82 1.76
C SER A 450 6.73 15.62 2.63
N SER A 451 5.85 15.10 3.49
CA SER A 451 6.12 13.93 4.31
C SER A 451 6.16 12.65 3.50
N SER A 452 5.31 12.52 2.48
CA SER A 452 5.38 11.37 1.56
C SER A 452 6.67 11.40 0.73
N SER A 453 7.07 12.58 0.25
CA SER A 453 8.34 12.77 -0.44
C SER A 453 9.54 12.58 0.49
N SER A 454 9.44 13.02 1.75
CA SER A 454 10.53 12.87 2.73
C SER A 454 10.60 11.45 3.28
N THR A 455 9.50 10.70 3.33
CA THR A 455 9.49 9.27 3.63
C THR A 455 10.20 8.48 2.52
N ILE A 456 10.19 8.99 1.28
CA ILE A 456 10.91 8.44 0.12
C ILE A 456 12.36 8.98 0.04
N GLN A 457 12.64 10.19 0.53
CA GLN A 457 13.95 10.87 0.36
C GLN A 457 14.79 11.06 1.63
N HIS A 458 14.27 10.79 2.84
CA HIS A 458 15.07 10.87 4.06
C HIS A 458 16.01 9.66 4.14
N ALA A 459 17.20 9.85 3.58
CA ALA A 459 18.41 9.29 4.14
C ALA A 459 18.45 9.68 5.63
N GLN A 460 18.28 8.71 6.53
CA GLN A 460 18.55 8.90 7.95
C GLN A 460 19.92 8.30 8.23
N GLY A 461 20.89 9.15 8.51
CA GLY A 461 22.17 8.79 9.13
C GLY A 461 22.02 8.30 10.58
N ALA A 462 21.00 7.50 10.87
CA ALA A 462 20.70 6.93 12.18
C ALA A 462 20.14 5.49 12.08
N GLY A 463 20.24 4.85 10.91
CA GLY A 463 19.83 3.47 10.67
C GLY A 463 20.98 2.49 10.42
N LEU A 464 22.24 2.94 10.53
CA LEU A 464 23.37 2.02 10.54
C LEU A 464 23.33 1.27 11.88
N MET A 465 23.08 -0.03 11.84
CA MET A 465 23.45 -0.89 12.96
C MET A 465 24.96 -0.66 13.25
N PRO A 466 25.40 -0.69 14.52
CA PRO A 466 26.83 -0.62 14.83
C PRO A 466 27.57 -1.72 14.05
N GLY A 467 28.39 -1.34 13.06
CA GLY A 467 29.17 -2.27 12.23
C GLY A 467 28.72 -2.45 10.78
N GLN A 468 27.64 -1.82 10.30
CA GLN A 468 27.35 -1.78 8.86
C GLN A 468 28.20 -0.70 8.18
N GLY A 469 29.05 -1.09 7.24
CA GLY A 469 29.80 -0.16 6.39
C GLY A 469 28.95 0.37 5.23
N ASP A 470 29.35 1.53 4.69
CA ASP A 470 28.70 2.20 3.55
C ASP A 470 28.69 1.38 2.23
N ASP A 471 29.39 0.23 2.20
CA ASP A 471 29.57 -0.62 1.02
C ASP A 471 28.52 -1.73 0.87
N SER A 472 27.52 -1.84 1.77
CA SER A 472 26.50 -2.88 1.63
C SER A 472 25.55 -2.55 0.46
N ILE A 473 25.39 -3.50 -0.47
CA ILE A 473 24.43 -3.38 -1.57
C ILE A 473 23.02 -3.39 -0.97
N PHE A 474 22.48 -2.19 -0.72
CA PHE A 474 21.16 -1.94 -0.11
C PHE A 474 19.98 -2.69 -0.77
N SER A 475 20.16 -3.20 -2.00
CA SER A 475 19.14 -4.00 -2.69
C SER A 475 18.99 -5.43 -2.17
N LEU A 476 19.96 -5.95 -1.42
CA LEU A 476 19.92 -7.31 -0.88
C LEU A 476 19.45 -7.40 0.57
N THR A 477 19.33 -6.29 1.30
CA THR A 477 18.94 -6.27 2.73
C THR A 477 17.66 -7.06 2.99
N TYR A 478 16.66 -6.92 2.12
CA TYR A 478 15.39 -7.63 2.24
C TYR A 478 15.52 -9.13 1.92
N PHE A 479 16.28 -9.50 0.90
CA PHE A 479 16.52 -10.90 0.60
C PHE A 479 17.35 -11.59 1.67
N GLN A 480 18.31 -10.87 2.25
CA GLN A 480 19.11 -11.32 3.38
C GLN A 480 18.23 -11.56 4.61
N GLU A 481 17.33 -10.62 4.91
CA GLU A 481 16.35 -10.77 5.99
C GLU A 481 15.45 -12.00 5.77
N ILE A 482 14.98 -12.24 4.55
CA ILE A 482 14.24 -13.49 4.24
C ILE A 482 15.16 -14.69 4.47
N SER A 483 16.37 -14.72 3.90
CA SER A 483 17.20 -15.93 3.96
C SER A 483 17.67 -16.28 5.37
N GLU A 484 17.99 -15.27 6.19
CA GLU A 484 18.66 -15.45 7.48
C GLU A 484 17.68 -15.45 8.67
N ASN A 485 16.61 -14.64 8.61
CA ASN A 485 15.73 -14.36 9.76
C ASN A 485 14.27 -14.79 9.57
N SER A 486 13.90 -15.43 8.44
CA SER A 486 12.50 -15.82 8.18
C SER A 486 11.93 -16.83 9.16
N PHE A 487 12.68 -17.87 9.52
CA PHE A 487 12.19 -19.02 10.29
C PHE A 487 13.18 -19.42 11.38
N TYR A 488 12.69 -19.92 12.51
CA TYR A 488 13.53 -20.58 13.51
C TYR A 488 14.27 -21.81 12.95
N ALA A 489 13.68 -22.47 11.95
CA ALA A 489 14.30 -23.58 11.27
C ALA A 489 15.52 -23.10 10.46
N PRO A 490 16.72 -23.66 10.69
CA PRO A 490 17.90 -23.30 9.91
C PRO A 490 17.64 -23.55 8.43
N TYR A 491 18.08 -22.64 7.57
CA TYR A 491 17.85 -22.64 6.12
C TYR A 491 16.37 -22.50 5.68
N GLY A 492 15.42 -22.38 6.60
CA GLY A 492 14.01 -22.19 6.26
C GLY A 492 13.76 -20.93 5.42
N GLY A 493 14.51 -19.86 5.69
CA GLY A 493 14.51 -18.65 4.88
C GLY A 493 15.04 -18.85 3.46
N TRP A 494 16.10 -19.62 3.29
CA TRP A 494 16.61 -20.00 1.97
C TRP A 494 15.60 -20.79 1.15
N VAL A 495 14.82 -21.67 1.80
CA VAL A 495 13.72 -22.41 1.16
C VAL A 495 12.62 -21.45 0.69
N LEU A 496 12.28 -20.41 1.46
CA LEU A 496 11.32 -19.37 1.03
C LEU A 496 11.83 -18.58 -0.18
N CYS A 497 13.09 -18.13 -0.17
CA CYS A 497 13.73 -17.45 -1.31
C CYS A 497 13.73 -18.35 -2.56
N GLY A 498 14.10 -19.64 -2.39
CA GLY A 498 14.05 -20.62 -3.46
C GLY A 498 12.64 -20.81 -4.02
N GLY A 499 11.63 -20.89 -3.15
CA GLY A 499 10.22 -20.97 -3.53
C GLY A 499 9.74 -19.74 -4.32
N LEU A 500 10.13 -18.54 -3.89
CA LEU A 500 9.83 -17.29 -4.61
C LEU A 500 10.42 -17.29 -6.02
N ILE A 501 11.71 -17.60 -6.17
CA ILE A 501 12.41 -17.63 -7.47
C ILE A 501 11.79 -18.69 -8.37
N LEU A 502 11.58 -19.90 -7.85
CA LEU A 502 11.00 -21.02 -8.59
C LEU A 502 9.59 -20.68 -9.07
N GLY A 503 8.77 -20.07 -8.21
CA GLY A 503 7.43 -19.60 -8.55
C GLY A 503 7.40 -18.59 -9.70
N ILE A 504 8.34 -17.64 -9.71
CA ILE A 504 8.47 -16.65 -10.79
C ILE A 504 8.92 -17.32 -12.10
N VAL A 505 9.96 -18.15 -12.05
CA VAL A 505 10.51 -18.82 -13.25
C VAL A 505 9.47 -19.74 -13.90
N PHE A 506 8.80 -20.59 -13.10
CA PHE A 506 7.72 -21.43 -13.60
C PHE A 506 6.54 -20.61 -14.11
N GLY A 507 6.20 -19.52 -13.41
CA GLY A 507 5.15 -18.61 -13.83
C GLY A 507 5.43 -17.94 -15.18
N ILE A 508 6.65 -17.48 -15.42
CA ILE A 508 7.08 -16.91 -16.70
C ILE A 508 7.01 -17.96 -17.82
N PHE A 509 7.56 -19.15 -17.59
CA PHE A 509 7.53 -20.24 -18.58
C PHE A 509 6.08 -20.61 -18.96
N ARG A 510 5.19 -20.71 -17.97
CA ARG A 510 3.76 -20.96 -18.19
C ARG A 510 3.07 -19.82 -18.89
N TYR A 511 3.37 -18.58 -18.54
CA TYR A 511 2.81 -17.42 -19.22
C TYR A 511 3.23 -17.37 -20.69
N GLN A 512 4.49 -17.68 -21.00
CA GLN A 512 4.96 -17.76 -22.39
C GLN A 512 4.22 -18.85 -23.18
N LYS A 513 3.96 -20.00 -22.55
CA LYS A 513 3.26 -21.14 -23.18
C LYS A 513 1.76 -20.92 -23.33
N ASP A 514 1.07 -20.56 -22.26
CA ASP A 514 -0.39 -20.57 -22.16
C ASP A 514 -1.01 -19.16 -22.34
N ARG A 515 -0.18 -18.09 -22.36
CA ARG A 515 -0.58 -16.66 -22.39
C ARG A 515 -1.61 -16.28 -21.32
N LYS A 516 -1.63 -17.01 -20.21
CA LYS A 516 -2.54 -16.81 -19.08
C LYS A 516 -1.75 -16.64 -17.79
N VAL A 517 -2.08 -15.61 -17.03
CA VAL A 517 -1.53 -15.39 -15.68
C VAL A 517 -2.28 -16.29 -14.71
N ARG A 518 -1.56 -17.14 -13.98
CA ARG A 518 -2.11 -17.99 -12.92
C ARG A 518 -2.10 -17.25 -11.58
N ALA A 519 -2.88 -17.74 -10.60
CA ALA A 519 -3.01 -17.10 -9.30
C ALA A 519 -1.66 -17.11 -8.54
N SER A 520 -0.96 -18.24 -8.56
CA SER A 520 0.36 -18.35 -7.93
C SER A 520 1.38 -17.37 -8.51
N PHE A 521 1.44 -17.29 -9.84
CA PHE A 521 2.36 -16.38 -10.53
C PHE A 521 2.04 -14.91 -10.25
N PHE A 522 0.76 -14.54 -10.23
CA PHE A 522 0.33 -13.20 -9.85
C PHE A 522 0.78 -12.83 -8.43
N LEU A 523 0.61 -13.74 -7.47
CA LEU A 523 1.02 -13.53 -6.08
C LEU A 523 2.54 -13.42 -5.95
N PHE A 524 3.31 -14.33 -6.55
CA PHE A 524 4.77 -14.25 -6.50
C PHE A 524 5.31 -12.96 -7.12
N LEU A 525 4.73 -12.55 -8.25
CA LEU A 525 5.10 -11.29 -8.89
C LEU A 525 4.76 -10.10 -7.99
N SER A 526 3.59 -10.11 -7.32
CA SER A 526 3.21 -9.05 -6.39
C SER A 526 4.20 -8.92 -5.23
N VAL A 527 4.63 -10.04 -4.63
CA VAL A 527 5.62 -10.06 -3.55
C VAL A 527 6.97 -9.58 -4.07
N PHE A 528 7.43 -10.11 -5.20
CA PHE A 528 8.74 -9.76 -5.77
C PHE A 528 8.84 -8.28 -6.14
N VAL A 529 7.84 -7.75 -6.85
CA VAL A 529 7.79 -6.32 -7.20
C VAL A 529 7.65 -5.47 -5.94
N SER A 530 6.97 -5.96 -4.90
CA SER A 530 6.88 -5.24 -3.63
C SER A 530 8.21 -5.18 -2.88
N ILE A 531 9.02 -6.25 -2.90
CA ILE A 531 10.39 -6.24 -2.36
C ILE A 531 11.25 -5.21 -3.10
N LEU A 532 11.20 -5.20 -4.44
CA LEU A 532 11.89 -4.19 -5.25
C LEU A 532 11.38 -2.77 -4.95
N GLY A 533 10.06 -2.63 -4.78
CA GLY A 533 9.41 -1.38 -4.41
C GLY A 533 9.89 -0.86 -3.06
N LEU A 534 10.06 -1.73 -2.05
CA LEU A 534 10.67 -1.37 -0.76
C LEU A 534 12.10 -0.85 -0.98
N THR A 535 12.93 -1.57 -1.72
CA THR A 535 14.31 -1.12 -2.03
C THR A 535 14.34 0.26 -2.68
N LEU A 536 13.38 0.59 -3.55
CA LEU A 536 13.35 1.87 -4.26
C LEU A 536 12.69 3.00 -3.47
N MET A 537 11.70 2.69 -2.63
CA MET A 537 10.83 3.69 -1.98
C MET A 537 11.12 3.90 -0.49
N THR A 538 11.83 2.99 0.19
CA THR A 538 12.14 3.12 1.62
C THR A 538 13.64 3.36 1.84
N PRO A 539 14.08 4.61 2.05
CA PRO A 539 15.49 4.98 2.19
C PRO A 539 16.13 4.48 3.50
N ASN A 540 15.32 4.12 4.50
CA ASN A 540 15.81 3.60 5.78
C ASN A 540 16.17 2.10 5.71
N HIS A 541 15.81 1.40 4.62
CA HIS A 541 16.08 -0.02 4.39
C HIS A 541 15.80 -0.95 5.59
N GLN A 542 14.89 -0.56 6.48
CA GLN A 542 14.66 -1.29 7.71
C GLN A 542 14.10 -2.67 7.38
N PRO A 543 14.76 -3.76 7.77
CA PRO A 543 14.35 -5.12 7.41
C PRO A 543 12.89 -5.40 7.77
N ARG A 544 12.40 -4.80 8.87
CA ARG A 544 11.02 -4.94 9.35
C ARG A 544 9.92 -4.70 8.32
N HIS A 545 10.16 -3.86 7.32
CA HIS A 545 9.14 -3.59 6.31
C HIS A 545 8.76 -4.84 5.51
N ILE A 546 9.56 -5.90 5.50
CA ILE A 546 9.29 -7.10 4.71
C ILE A 546 8.17 -7.98 5.29
N TYR A 547 7.90 -7.86 6.59
CA TYR A 547 6.99 -8.78 7.30
C TYR A 547 5.55 -8.70 6.82
N HIS A 548 5.12 -7.58 6.24
CA HIS A 548 3.77 -7.47 5.65
C HIS A 548 3.58 -8.37 4.41
N LEU A 549 4.65 -8.84 3.77
CA LEU A 549 4.61 -9.66 2.56
C LEU A 549 4.55 -11.17 2.84
N TYR A 550 4.90 -11.62 4.04
CA TYR A 550 4.99 -13.04 4.38
C TYR A 550 3.67 -13.81 4.20
N PRO A 551 2.52 -13.29 4.65
CA PRO A 551 1.26 -13.99 4.41
C PRO A 551 1.00 -14.22 2.92
N ALA A 552 1.30 -13.22 2.08
CA ALA A 552 1.12 -13.33 0.63
C ALA A 552 2.10 -14.34 0.02
N LEU A 553 3.36 -14.36 0.48
CA LEU A 553 4.37 -15.31 0.03
C LEU A 553 3.99 -16.76 0.37
N LEU A 554 3.54 -17.02 1.60
CA LEU A 554 3.13 -18.36 2.02
C LEU A 554 1.86 -18.82 1.29
N ILE A 555 0.89 -17.92 1.07
CA ILE A 555 -0.27 -18.20 0.23
C ILE A 555 0.17 -18.50 -1.22
N ALA A 556 1.12 -17.74 -1.77
CA ALA A 556 1.65 -17.97 -3.12
C ALA A 556 2.23 -19.38 -3.27
N ILE A 557 3.04 -19.81 -2.30
CA ILE A 557 3.61 -21.16 -2.25
C ILE A 557 2.52 -22.22 -2.16
N GLY A 558 1.54 -22.04 -1.26
CA GLY A 558 0.42 -22.98 -1.12
C GLY A 558 -0.39 -23.13 -2.43
N ILE A 559 -0.73 -22.00 -3.07
CA ILE A 559 -1.47 -22.00 -4.34
C ILE A 559 -0.62 -22.57 -5.48
N PHE A 560 0.69 -22.29 -5.52
CA PHE A 560 1.60 -22.87 -6.50
C PHE A 560 1.63 -24.39 -6.43
N CYS A 561 1.80 -24.93 -5.23
CA CYS A 561 1.73 -26.37 -5.00
C CYS A 561 0.38 -26.92 -5.46
N TYR A 562 -0.73 -26.28 -5.11
CA TYR A 562 -2.05 -26.74 -5.56
C TYR A 562 -2.22 -26.73 -7.09
N GLU A 563 -1.82 -25.65 -7.76
CA GLU A 563 -1.93 -25.52 -9.22
C GLU A 563 -1.07 -26.54 -9.97
N GLU A 564 0.14 -26.82 -9.51
CA GLU A 564 1.02 -27.82 -10.13
C GLU A 564 0.70 -29.26 -9.70
N PHE A 565 0.09 -29.49 -8.54
CA PHE A 565 -0.48 -30.79 -8.16
C PHE A 565 -1.54 -31.28 -9.16
N SER A 566 -2.30 -30.36 -9.75
CA SER A 566 -3.30 -30.68 -10.76
C SER A 566 -2.71 -31.09 -12.12
N ASN A 567 -1.40 -30.94 -12.32
CA ASN A 567 -0.73 -31.25 -13.57
C ASN A 567 0.06 -32.56 -13.44
N GLU A 568 -0.32 -33.60 -14.20
CA GLU A 568 0.25 -34.95 -14.11
C GLU A 568 1.78 -34.97 -14.18
N ARG A 569 2.39 -34.14 -15.05
CA ARG A 569 3.85 -34.10 -15.22
C ARG A 569 4.59 -33.44 -14.05
N ALA A 570 3.95 -32.51 -13.34
CA ALA A 570 4.58 -31.75 -12.26
C ALA A 570 4.11 -32.19 -10.87
N ARG A 571 3.21 -33.18 -10.80
CA ARG A 571 2.59 -33.66 -9.55
C ARG A 571 3.62 -34.14 -8.52
N ILE A 572 4.61 -34.90 -8.97
CA ILE A 572 5.67 -35.44 -8.09
C ILE A 572 6.52 -34.28 -7.53
N LEU A 573 6.96 -33.37 -8.39
CA LEU A 573 7.74 -32.20 -7.99
C LEU A 573 6.96 -31.31 -7.03
N SER A 574 5.69 -31.04 -7.33
CA SER A 574 4.80 -30.24 -6.49
C SER A 574 4.56 -30.89 -5.13
N SER A 575 4.36 -32.20 -5.09
CA SER A 575 4.23 -32.95 -3.85
C SER A 575 5.50 -32.92 -3.02
N PHE A 576 6.65 -33.02 -3.68
CA PHE A 576 7.95 -32.92 -3.02
C PHE A 576 8.17 -31.54 -2.42
N ILE A 577 7.91 -30.47 -3.17
CA ILE A 577 8.01 -29.08 -2.69
C ILE A 577 7.06 -28.84 -1.52
N TYR A 578 5.80 -29.27 -1.65
CA TYR A 578 4.83 -29.15 -0.57
C TYR A 578 5.27 -29.89 0.70
N SER A 579 5.76 -31.12 0.56
CA SER A 579 6.28 -31.89 1.69
C SER A 579 7.50 -31.23 2.33
N ILE A 580 8.41 -30.63 1.56
CA ILE A 580 9.53 -29.83 2.10
C ILE A 580 8.99 -28.68 2.95
N PHE A 581 8.09 -27.85 2.40
CA PHE A 581 7.54 -26.73 3.15
C PHE A 581 6.79 -27.19 4.41
N LEU A 582 6.05 -28.29 4.33
CA LEU A 582 5.34 -28.85 5.49
C LEU A 582 6.33 -29.39 6.54
N MET A 583 7.42 -30.04 6.14
CA MET A 583 8.46 -30.50 7.05
C MET A 583 9.19 -29.34 7.74
N PHE A 584 9.54 -28.28 6.99
CA PHE A 584 10.19 -27.10 7.57
C PHE A 584 9.24 -26.30 8.47
N THR A 585 7.96 -26.19 8.12
CA THR A 585 6.97 -25.42 8.91
C THR A 585 6.36 -26.22 10.05
N LEU A 586 5.66 -27.31 9.77
CA LEU A 586 5.00 -28.13 10.79
C LEU A 586 5.95 -29.13 11.45
N GLY A 587 6.83 -29.77 10.68
CA GLY A 587 7.74 -30.80 11.19
C GLY A 587 8.75 -30.24 12.19
N TYR A 588 9.46 -29.16 11.81
CA TYR A 588 10.40 -28.49 12.70
C TYR A 588 9.72 -27.88 13.93
N TRP A 589 8.55 -27.25 13.72
CA TRP A 589 7.76 -26.71 14.83
C TRP A 589 7.38 -27.81 15.83
N SER A 590 6.91 -28.97 15.36
CA SER A 590 6.52 -30.08 16.24
C SER A 590 7.71 -30.66 17.00
N TRP A 591 8.87 -30.81 16.34
CA TRP A 591 10.09 -31.34 16.96
C TRP A 591 10.63 -30.40 18.03
N LYS A 592 10.85 -29.13 17.68
CA LYS A 592 11.61 -28.17 18.47
C LYS A 592 10.74 -27.17 19.22
N HIS A 593 9.44 -27.45 19.40
CA HIS A 593 8.51 -26.48 19.95
C HIS A 593 9.08 -25.79 21.19
N PHE A 594 9.44 -26.51 22.26
CA PHE A 594 9.97 -25.92 23.51
C PHE A 594 11.17 -24.96 23.30
N ASP A 595 12.13 -25.33 22.46
CA ASP A 595 13.36 -24.55 22.17
C ASP A 595 13.06 -23.30 21.33
N ILE A 596 12.17 -23.42 20.34
CA ILE A 596 11.65 -22.28 19.58
C ILE A 596 11.02 -21.27 20.52
N TRP A 597 10.24 -21.74 21.49
CA TRP A 597 9.51 -20.88 22.41
C TRP A 597 10.37 -20.14 23.43
N GLU A 598 11.52 -20.68 23.83
CA GLU A 598 12.48 -19.94 24.67
C GLU A 598 13.22 -18.88 23.86
N LYS A 599 13.39 -19.12 22.56
CA LYS A 599 14.04 -18.20 21.61
C LYS A 599 13.11 -17.14 21.03
N THR A 600 11.80 -17.26 21.20
CA THR A 600 10.84 -16.27 20.70
C THR A 600 10.93 -15.01 21.55
N ASN A 601 11.61 -13.99 21.04
CA ASN A 601 11.59 -12.67 21.66
C ASN A 601 10.21 -12.02 21.47
N LEU A 602 9.28 -12.31 22.38
CA LEU A 602 7.93 -11.73 22.39
C LEU A 602 7.91 -10.31 22.95
N CYS A 603 8.98 -9.90 23.60
CA CYS A 603 9.12 -8.63 24.27
C CYS A 603 9.97 -7.71 23.40
N PHE A 604 9.62 -6.43 23.36
CA PHE A 604 10.48 -5.45 22.72
C PHE A 604 11.48 -4.90 23.73
N SER A 605 12.39 -5.77 24.19
CA SER A 605 13.58 -5.32 24.90
C SER A 605 14.65 -6.42 24.90
N ASP A 606 15.41 -6.51 23.81
CA ASP A 606 16.84 -6.81 23.94
C ASP A 606 17.59 -5.67 24.71
N VAL A 607 16.85 -4.63 25.10
CA VAL A 607 17.23 -3.53 25.97
C VAL A 607 17.06 -3.96 27.42
N ASP A 608 18.12 -3.82 28.22
CA ASP A 608 18.10 -4.15 29.64
C ASP A 608 16.94 -3.44 30.36
N ARG A 609 16.19 -4.17 31.19
CA ARG A 609 15.11 -3.63 32.04
C ARG A 609 15.61 -2.44 32.87
N SER A 610 16.91 -2.39 33.15
CA SER A 610 17.57 -1.28 33.83
C SER A 610 17.44 0.07 33.12
N LEU A 611 17.12 0.10 31.82
CA LEU A 611 17.07 1.32 31.02
C LEU A 611 15.70 2.03 31.06
N PHE A 612 14.61 1.33 31.44
CA PHE A 612 13.22 1.85 31.40
C PHE A 612 12.72 2.43 32.73
N PHE A 613 13.52 2.35 33.79
CA PHE A 613 13.13 2.83 35.11
C PHE A 613 12.73 4.32 35.13
N THR A 614 13.34 5.12 34.27
CA THR A 614 13.02 6.55 34.11
C THR A 614 11.54 6.78 33.78
N ALA A 615 10.94 5.92 32.94
CA ALA A 615 9.58 6.10 32.46
C ALA A 615 8.53 5.78 33.53
N GLU A 616 8.74 4.70 34.30
CA GLU A 616 7.90 4.33 35.44
C GLU A 616 8.01 5.36 36.57
N ASP A 617 9.23 5.79 36.88
CA ASP A 617 9.48 6.83 37.89
C ASP A 617 8.79 8.15 37.45
N ALA A 618 8.92 8.53 36.17
CA ALA A 618 8.27 9.71 35.60
C ALA A 618 6.73 9.59 35.64
N GLU A 619 6.18 8.43 35.31
CA GLU A 619 4.73 8.18 35.38
C GLU A 619 4.22 8.37 36.81
N GLY A 620 4.90 7.80 37.81
CA GLY A 620 4.57 7.99 39.22
C GLY A 620 4.65 9.45 39.68
N VAL A 621 5.60 10.21 39.15
CA VAL A 621 5.73 11.66 39.41
C VAL A 621 4.60 12.45 38.74
N PHE A 622 4.37 12.24 37.45
CA PHE A 622 3.36 12.99 36.69
C PHE A 622 1.95 12.71 37.19
N PHE A 623 1.60 11.47 37.54
CA PHE A 623 0.29 11.16 38.11
C PHE A 623 -0.02 11.99 39.37
N LYS A 624 0.98 12.26 40.21
CA LYS A 624 0.81 13.03 41.44
C LYS A 624 0.82 14.54 41.20
N THR A 625 1.51 15.01 40.15
CA THR A 625 1.86 16.42 39.98
C THR A 625 1.07 17.14 38.89
N VAL A 626 0.52 16.42 37.91
CA VAL A 626 -0.34 16.96 36.83
C VAL A 626 -1.76 17.08 37.35
N ASN A 627 -2.09 18.22 37.95
CA ASN A 627 -3.41 18.50 38.53
C ASN A 627 -4.17 19.64 37.80
N ARG A 628 -3.54 20.25 36.79
CA ARG A 628 -4.11 21.30 35.94
C ARG A 628 -3.60 21.16 34.51
N SER A 629 -4.14 21.96 33.58
CA SER A 629 -3.63 22.03 32.21
C SER A 629 -2.12 22.27 32.21
N SER A 630 -1.36 21.46 31.47
CA SER A 630 0.10 21.41 31.60
C SER A 630 0.82 21.31 30.25
N VAL A 631 2.01 21.90 30.18
CA VAL A 631 2.90 21.91 29.03
C VAL A 631 4.20 21.19 29.37
N LEU A 632 4.58 20.23 28.52
CA LEU A 632 5.85 19.53 28.62
C LEU A 632 6.89 20.09 27.66
N TRP A 633 8.06 20.42 28.18
CA TRP A 633 9.26 20.68 27.41
C TRP A 633 10.29 19.57 27.66
N ASN A 634 10.28 18.58 26.77
CA ASN A 634 11.23 17.47 26.83
C ASN A 634 12.55 17.84 26.13
N MET A 635 13.60 18.14 26.92
CA MET A 635 14.93 18.52 26.42
C MET A 635 15.88 17.33 26.26
N LEU A 636 15.44 16.10 26.52
CA LEU A 636 16.29 14.93 26.29
C LEU A 636 16.71 14.86 24.81
N PRO A 637 17.93 14.41 24.48
CA PRO A 637 18.35 14.20 23.09
C PRO A 637 17.36 13.33 22.32
N LEU A 638 17.26 13.52 21.01
CA LEU A 638 16.35 12.75 20.16
C LEU A 638 16.70 11.25 20.20
N GLU A 639 17.97 10.93 20.44
CA GLU A 639 18.53 9.59 20.52
C GLU A 639 18.31 8.92 21.89
N ASN A 640 17.82 9.66 22.90
CA ASN A 640 17.62 9.10 24.23
C ASN A 640 16.43 8.13 24.24
N HIS A 641 16.69 6.88 24.60
CA HIS A 641 15.71 5.79 24.64
C HIS A 641 14.45 6.11 25.47
N ASN A 642 14.58 6.89 26.55
CA ASN A 642 13.45 7.20 27.45
C ASN A 642 12.63 8.42 27.01
N ARG A 643 13.06 9.17 25.98
CA ARG A 643 12.35 10.35 25.51
C ARG A 643 10.87 10.07 25.12
N PRO A 644 10.55 9.08 24.26
CA PRO A 644 9.16 8.76 23.92
C PRO A 644 8.37 8.32 25.15
N ASP A 645 8.98 7.51 26.01
CA ASP A 645 8.32 6.88 27.16
C ASP A 645 7.93 7.92 28.21
N ILE A 646 8.81 8.88 28.53
CA ILE A 646 8.50 9.96 29.46
C ILE A 646 7.39 10.86 28.90
N THR A 647 7.39 11.08 27.58
CA THR A 647 6.34 11.85 26.92
C THR A 647 5.00 11.10 27.02
N LEU A 648 5.00 9.79 26.79
CA LEU A 648 3.82 8.95 26.99
C LEU A 648 3.32 8.98 28.43
N SER A 649 4.22 8.88 29.43
CA SER A 649 3.89 8.98 30.85
C SER A 649 3.16 10.30 31.17
N PHE A 650 3.61 11.41 30.58
CA PHE A 650 2.95 12.71 30.74
C PHE A 650 1.53 12.75 30.14
N TYR A 651 1.34 12.24 28.92
CA TYR A 651 0.02 12.17 28.29
C TYR A 651 -0.94 11.22 29.04
N ARG A 652 -0.43 10.10 29.57
CA ARG A 652 -1.20 9.19 30.44
C ARG A 652 -1.69 9.89 31.70
N ALA A 653 -0.81 10.63 32.37
CA ALA A 653 -1.16 11.40 33.56
C ALA A 653 -2.26 12.42 33.28
N GLY A 654 -2.16 13.17 32.18
CA GLY A 654 -3.21 14.10 31.75
C GLY A 654 -4.54 13.40 31.48
N PHE A 655 -4.53 12.28 30.75
CA PHE A 655 -5.74 11.52 30.43
C PHE A 655 -6.47 11.03 31.69
N ILE A 656 -5.72 10.42 32.62
CA ILE A 656 -6.24 9.85 33.87
C ILE A 656 -6.70 10.96 34.84
N ASN A 657 -5.94 12.05 34.96
CA ASN A 657 -6.29 13.17 35.85
C ASN A 657 -7.32 14.13 35.23
N HIS A 658 -7.84 13.83 34.04
CA HIS A 658 -8.78 14.68 33.30
C HIS A 658 -8.25 16.11 33.06
N GLN A 659 -6.95 16.24 32.78
CA GLN A 659 -6.30 17.52 32.52
C GLN A 659 -5.79 17.59 31.08
N GLU A 660 -5.96 18.75 30.46
CA GLU A 660 -5.43 19.02 29.12
C GLU A 660 -3.91 19.11 29.17
N VAL A 661 -3.24 18.23 28.42
CA VAL A 661 -1.77 18.17 28.39
C VAL A 661 -1.25 18.27 26.97
N ARG A 662 -0.13 18.97 26.80
CA ARG A 662 0.50 19.15 25.49
C ARG A 662 2.01 19.29 25.59
N GLU A 663 2.70 18.97 24.50
CA GLU A 663 4.10 19.36 24.35
C GLU A 663 4.25 20.81 23.91
N LYS A 664 5.38 21.43 24.28
CA LYS A 664 5.80 22.76 23.84
C LYS A 664 5.85 22.84 22.32
N ARG A 665 5.22 23.86 21.73
CA ARG A 665 5.27 24.06 20.27
C ARG A 665 6.62 24.67 19.86
N LYS A 666 7.13 24.31 18.68
CA LYS A 666 8.41 24.84 18.15
C LYS A 666 8.49 26.37 18.06
N LYS A 667 7.35 27.06 17.94
CA LYS A 667 7.27 28.53 17.85
C LYS A 667 7.03 29.20 19.21
N GLU A 668 6.82 28.42 20.26
CA GLU A 668 6.64 28.97 21.61
C GLU A 668 8.02 29.26 22.19
N GLU A 669 8.31 30.54 22.37
CA GLU A 669 9.44 30.98 23.17
C GLU A 669 9.14 30.71 24.64
N PHE A 670 10.15 30.19 25.35
CA PHE A 670 10.04 29.96 26.78
C PHE A 670 10.62 31.18 27.49
N ASP A 671 9.79 31.84 28.29
CA ASP A 671 10.16 32.97 29.14
C ASP A 671 9.73 32.60 30.57
N PHE A 672 10.69 32.53 31.49
CA PHE A 672 10.44 32.05 32.84
C PHE A 672 9.45 32.95 33.61
N GLU A 673 9.56 34.28 33.48
CA GLU A 673 8.70 35.21 34.21
C GLU A 673 7.27 35.12 33.69
N LYS A 674 7.11 35.12 32.36
CA LYS A 674 5.80 35.00 31.71
C LYS A 674 5.15 33.64 31.97
N ASN A 675 5.94 32.56 31.97
CA ASN A 675 5.42 31.20 32.15
C ASN A 675 5.08 30.89 33.61
N SER A 676 5.81 31.47 34.58
CA SER A 676 5.46 31.39 36.01
C SER A 676 4.11 32.06 36.34
N GLN A 677 3.62 32.93 35.47
CA GLN A 677 2.29 33.56 35.56
C GLN A 677 1.26 32.94 34.62
N SER A 678 1.65 31.98 33.78
CA SER A 678 0.77 31.39 32.78
C SER A 678 -0.35 30.56 33.42
N LYS A 679 -1.45 30.34 32.71
CA LYS A 679 -2.53 29.49 33.24
C LYS A 679 -2.09 28.03 33.41
N GLU A 680 -1.21 27.57 32.53
CA GLU A 680 -0.73 26.19 32.43
C GLU A 680 0.46 25.91 33.37
N ASP A 681 0.58 24.68 33.85
CA ASP A 681 1.80 24.19 34.50
C ASP A 681 2.89 23.91 33.47
N TRP A 682 4.14 24.26 33.77
CA TRP A 682 5.27 23.94 32.90
C TRP A 682 6.15 22.88 33.53
N PHE A 683 6.38 21.80 32.78
CA PHE A 683 7.29 20.73 33.12
C PHE A 683 8.47 20.71 32.15
N ILE A 684 9.70 20.70 32.67
CA ILE A 684 10.93 20.60 31.87
C ILE A 684 11.63 19.29 32.22
N ILE A 685 12.06 18.53 31.23
CA ILE A 685 12.83 17.30 31.43
C ILE A 685 14.23 17.47 30.86
N ALA A 686 15.26 17.15 31.65
CA ALA A 686 16.67 17.11 31.22
C ALA A 686 17.38 15.85 31.71
N LYS A 687 18.63 15.59 31.28
CA LYS A 687 19.37 14.38 31.72
C LYS A 687 19.75 14.45 33.19
N SER A 688 20.05 15.65 33.69
CA SER A 688 20.30 15.90 35.11
C SER A 688 19.67 17.22 35.55
N CYS A 689 19.47 17.40 36.85
CA CYS A 689 18.99 18.67 37.39
C CYS A 689 20.05 19.78 37.22
N GLU A 690 21.33 19.40 37.21
CA GLU A 690 22.48 20.30 37.05
C GLU A 690 22.62 20.86 35.62
N GLU A 691 22.28 20.08 34.59
CA GLU A 691 22.34 20.50 33.17
C GLU A 691 21.43 21.70 32.90
N VAL A 692 20.36 21.83 33.67
CA VAL A 692 19.39 22.93 33.58
C VAL A 692 19.79 24.15 34.42
N GLU A 693 20.57 23.93 35.49
CA GLU A 693 21.16 25.01 36.30
C GLU A 693 22.45 25.59 35.69
N GLY A 694 23.12 24.83 34.82
CA GLY A 694 24.48 25.08 34.34
C GLY A 694 24.65 25.73 32.97
N GLY A 695 23.57 26.14 32.28
CA GLY A 695 23.64 26.97 31.06
C GLY A 695 24.58 26.48 29.94
N SER A 696 24.78 25.17 29.78
CA SER A 696 25.82 24.60 28.91
C SER A 696 25.33 24.08 27.56
N ILE A 697 24.18 24.55 27.06
CA ILE A 697 23.71 24.26 25.70
C ILE A 697 23.69 25.58 24.93
N GLU A 698 24.37 25.61 23.78
CA GLU A 698 24.53 26.72 22.83
C GLU A 698 23.20 27.27 22.27
N THR A 699 22.39 27.84 23.13
CA THR A 699 21.25 28.70 22.81
C THR A 699 21.43 29.95 23.65
N SER A 700 21.86 31.03 23.00
CA SER A 700 21.90 32.43 23.49
C SER A 700 22.06 32.59 25.00
N SER A 701 23.30 32.83 25.42
CA SER A 701 23.80 32.97 26.80
C SER A 701 23.23 34.14 27.62
N ASN A 702 21.91 34.22 27.76
CA ASN A 702 21.22 34.98 28.81
C ASN A 702 19.99 34.15 29.20
N GLU A 703 19.76 33.98 30.51
CA GLU A 703 18.65 33.21 31.11
C GLU A 703 18.88 31.71 31.26
N PHE A 704 19.48 31.27 32.38
CA PHE A 704 18.99 30.14 33.19
C PHE A 704 19.74 30.15 34.53
N LYS A 705 19.40 31.10 35.41
CA LYS A 705 19.59 30.94 36.85
C LYS A 705 18.20 30.77 37.44
N PHE A 706 17.76 29.52 37.59
CA PHE A 706 16.44 29.25 38.17
C PHE A 706 16.38 29.79 39.60
N ALA A 707 15.50 30.76 39.81
CA ALA A 707 15.17 31.29 41.13
C ALA A 707 14.38 30.26 41.95
N LYS A 708 14.25 30.51 43.26
CA LYS A 708 13.63 29.71 44.35
C LYS A 708 12.25 29.00 44.11
N ASN A 709 11.66 29.09 42.91
CA ASN A 709 10.28 28.66 42.60
C ASN A 709 10.25 27.50 41.59
N VAL A 710 11.10 26.49 41.76
CA VAL A 710 11.09 25.29 40.92
C VAL A 710 11.14 24.07 41.81
N THR A 711 10.15 23.18 41.67
CA THR A 711 10.20 21.87 42.31
C THR A 711 11.07 20.94 41.45
N GLN A 712 12.17 20.46 42.02
CA GLN A 712 13.02 19.47 41.37
C GLN A 712 12.58 18.06 41.80
N LEU A 713 12.31 17.22 40.81
CA LEU A 713 11.84 15.86 40.99
C LEU A 713 12.84 14.94 40.29
N PRO A 714 13.93 14.55 40.98
CA PRO A 714 14.94 13.67 40.39
C PRO A 714 14.33 12.29 40.17
N ILE A 715 14.58 11.74 38.98
CA ILE A 715 14.21 10.37 38.60
C ILE A 715 15.47 9.65 38.11
N ARG A 716 15.46 8.33 38.02
CA ARG A 716 16.65 7.61 37.54
C ARG A 716 16.93 7.99 36.09
N GLY A 717 18.12 8.53 35.80
CA GLY A 717 18.55 8.87 34.43
C GLY A 717 17.96 10.15 33.81
N ALA A 718 17.15 10.91 34.55
CA ALA A 718 16.62 12.21 34.12
C ALA A 718 16.20 13.08 35.32
N CYS A 719 15.86 14.34 35.08
CA CYS A 719 15.28 15.22 36.09
C CYS A 719 14.02 15.89 35.55
N ILE A 720 12.94 15.86 36.33
CA ILE A 720 11.70 16.59 36.03
C ILE A 720 11.70 17.86 36.87
N LEU A 721 11.57 19.00 36.21
CA LEU A 721 11.45 20.30 36.84
C LEU A 721 10.02 20.81 36.66
N LYS A 722 9.33 21.10 37.77
CA LYS A 722 8.02 21.76 37.75
C LYS A 722 8.20 23.23 38.11
N ILE A 723 7.71 24.12 37.25
CA ILE A 723 7.74 25.57 37.53
C ILE A 723 6.59 25.91 38.46
N GLU A 724 6.89 26.39 39.66
CA GLU A 724 5.87 26.83 40.61
C GLU A 724 5.35 28.23 40.22
N LYS A 725 4.03 28.43 40.38
CA LYS A 725 3.46 29.76 40.23
C LYS A 725 3.90 30.65 41.37
N ARG A 726 4.16 31.92 41.06
CA ARG A 726 4.27 32.98 42.06
C ARG A 726 2.92 33.30 42.69
#